data_AF-A0A925KLV0-F1
#
_entry.id   AF-A0A925KLV0-F1
#
_cell.length_a   1.000
_cell.length_b   1.000
_cell.length_c   1.000
_cell.angle_alpha   90.00
_cell.angle_beta   90.00
_cell.angle_gamma   90.00
#
_symmetry.space_group_name_H-M   'P 1'
#
loop_
_entity.id
_entity.type
_entity.pdbx_description
1 polymer ?
#
loop_
_entity_poly.entity_id
_entity_poly.type
_entity_poly.pdbx_seq_one_letter_code
_entity_poly.pdbx_strand_id
1 'polypeptide(L)'
;MTTSILMPGKNCWRKAHADHVGFLVDGADYFDAFAAAASKATKSILIVGWDFNSQTKLWCDDKKREGPAQLGDFLNGLIKRQRKLRIFIVAWDFPVIYGTDREVAPLFGPPWHHRRRIHFRFDNHFPVGGSHHQKIVVIDDAIAFAGGLDLTCGRWDTSEHLANHAGRITAGKPYPPFHDLMMAVDGEAARALADIARQRWRWATKKELKPHGVASFAWPKEIKVDVENVSVAIARTIPAYADRREVREVEAMYIDMIAAARHMIYIENQYFTSFRIGDALAARLQDDDCPDIVLVIRLASDGWLEGPTMGALRTQLLKRLQAADKNKRLRAYYPVAPDLGETCINVHAKMIAIDDEIVRIGSANLNNRSMGFDTECDLAIEAHGQARIGTAIAGFRNRLLAEHLDTTADAIAKTLAQEGSLIKTIEALRGKPRTLQEFEHLDEWSDVAISVAELCDPERPVMVEQLITQFSPDIDIKKSAPLLMKLVIAVLIFGGLFAIWRWTPLFEYVSAEAATDWAREFGGHPAAPWLVMGSYTVASFIMFPRPLLTLAAVIAFGAWLGFAYAFIGIQLAALATYAMGRSMSRDTVRRIAGPKLNRISKVLREKGLLAVIALRVIPIAPFIVVNMVIGAARVKLWHYLVGSAIGLLPGTLAATVFADQFETWLRDSGKVNWIVVAGVAIVFVVAIVLIRKWFMKSQPELAAAGGR
;
A
#
# COMPACT_ATOMS: atom_id res chain seq x y z
N MET A 1 11.47 -23.10 27.51
CA MET A 1 12.92 -22.98 27.21
C MET A 1 13.60 -22.22 28.34
N THR A 2 14.90 -22.41 28.63
CA THR A 2 15.59 -21.73 29.75
C THR A 2 16.24 -20.39 29.38
N THR A 3 16.40 -20.10 28.09
CA THR A 3 16.92 -18.82 27.56
C THR A 3 15.87 -18.14 26.70
N SER A 4 15.66 -16.85 26.97
CA SER A 4 14.74 -15.99 26.21
C SER A 4 15.14 -15.91 24.73
N ILE A 5 14.17 -16.12 23.84
CA ILE A 5 14.31 -15.91 22.38
C ILE A 5 14.35 -14.41 22.10
N LEU A 6 13.62 -13.60 22.89
CA LEU A 6 13.50 -12.15 22.71
C LEU A 6 14.70 -11.41 23.32
N MET A 7 15.63 -10.99 22.45
CA MET A 7 16.90 -10.36 22.81
C MET A 7 16.95 -8.89 22.35
N PRO A 8 16.93 -7.93 23.31
CA PRO A 8 17.15 -6.52 23.03
C PRO A 8 18.44 -6.26 22.25
N GLY A 9 18.36 -5.44 21.20
CA GLY A 9 19.49 -5.11 20.32
C GLY A 9 19.75 -6.14 19.21
N LYS A 10 19.06 -7.29 19.20
CA LYS A 10 19.10 -8.27 18.11
C LYS A 10 17.76 -8.33 17.38
N ASN A 11 16.72 -8.82 18.05
CA ASN A 11 15.41 -9.08 17.47
C ASN A 11 14.28 -8.30 18.14
N CYS A 12 14.59 -7.48 19.14
CA CYS A 12 13.70 -6.42 19.60
C CYS A 12 14.52 -5.19 19.99
N TRP A 13 13.89 -4.03 20.00
CA TRP A 13 14.52 -2.80 20.46
C TRP A 13 14.78 -2.85 21.97
N ARG A 14 13.74 -3.21 22.72
CA ARG A 14 13.79 -3.38 24.17
C ARG A 14 12.64 -4.26 24.65
N LYS A 15 12.81 -4.77 25.86
CA LYS A 15 11.77 -5.36 26.69
C LYS A 15 11.35 -4.34 27.73
N ALA A 16 10.05 -4.15 27.94
CA ALA A 16 9.48 -3.19 28.87
C ALA A 16 8.36 -3.85 29.68
N HIS A 17 8.26 -3.52 30.97
CA HIS A 17 7.23 -4.07 31.84
C HIS A 17 5.84 -3.49 31.52
N ALA A 18 4.83 -4.34 31.50
CA ALA A 18 3.41 -3.98 31.50
C ALA A 18 2.74 -4.64 32.71
N ASP A 19 1.95 -3.86 33.45
CA ASP A 19 1.15 -4.39 34.56
C ASP A 19 -0.05 -5.16 34.01
N HIS A 20 -0.59 -4.73 32.88
CA HIS A 20 -1.70 -5.39 32.18
C HIS A 20 -1.47 -5.41 30.66
N VAL A 21 -1.89 -6.51 30.06
CA VAL A 21 -1.98 -6.72 28.62
C VAL A 21 -3.38 -7.24 28.28
N GLY A 22 -3.98 -6.67 27.23
CA GLY A 22 -5.21 -7.18 26.63
C GLY A 22 -5.02 -7.45 25.15
N PHE A 23 -5.51 -8.59 24.67
CA PHE A 23 -5.57 -8.94 23.25
C PHE A 23 -6.96 -8.59 22.71
N LEU A 24 -7.01 -7.65 21.78
CA LEU A 24 -8.24 -7.15 21.17
C LEU A 24 -8.39 -7.78 19.79
N VAL A 25 -9.55 -8.38 19.53
CA VAL A 25 -9.86 -9.07 18.28
C VAL A 25 -10.95 -8.29 17.56
N ASP A 26 -10.66 -7.95 16.31
CA ASP A 26 -11.49 -7.14 15.43
C ASP A 26 -11.67 -5.67 15.84
N GLY A 27 -12.23 -4.91 14.90
CA GLY A 27 -12.42 -3.47 15.06
C GLY A 27 -13.40 -3.08 16.14
N ALA A 28 -14.41 -3.91 16.46
CA ALA A 28 -15.38 -3.61 17.50
C ALA A 28 -14.74 -3.54 18.89
N ASP A 29 -13.98 -4.58 19.27
CA ASP A 29 -13.28 -4.61 20.56
C ASP A 29 -12.26 -3.48 20.66
N TYR A 30 -11.49 -3.26 19.59
CA TYR A 30 -10.50 -2.19 19.59
C TYR A 30 -11.12 -0.80 19.67
N PHE A 31 -12.17 -0.50 18.91
CA PHE A 31 -12.77 0.84 18.91
C PHE A 31 -13.49 1.13 20.23
N ASP A 32 -14.11 0.14 20.86
CA ASP A 32 -14.68 0.26 22.20
C ASP A 32 -13.59 0.49 23.26
N ALA A 33 -12.52 -0.31 23.22
CA ALA A 33 -11.36 -0.15 24.09
C ALA A 33 -10.71 1.24 23.96
N PHE A 34 -10.52 1.70 22.72
CA PHE A 34 -10.00 3.03 22.43
C PHE A 34 -10.92 4.12 22.98
N ALA A 35 -12.24 4.05 22.72
CA ALA A 35 -13.19 5.05 23.18
C ALA A 35 -13.25 5.12 24.71
N ALA A 36 -13.23 3.98 25.39
CA ALA A 36 -13.22 3.91 26.85
C ALA A 36 -11.94 4.51 27.45
N ALA A 37 -10.77 4.17 26.89
CA ALA A 37 -9.50 4.73 27.33
C ALA A 37 -9.39 6.23 27.03
N ALA A 38 -9.80 6.67 25.83
CA ALA A 38 -9.70 8.06 25.40
C ALA A 38 -10.65 8.98 26.20
N SER A 39 -11.79 8.45 26.66
CA SER A 39 -12.71 9.16 27.55
C SER A 39 -12.11 9.51 28.90
N LYS A 40 -11.11 8.75 29.35
CA LYS A 40 -10.36 9.00 30.60
C LYS A 40 -9.15 9.94 30.39
N ALA A 41 -8.82 10.33 29.16
CA ALA A 41 -7.65 11.12 28.85
C ALA A 41 -7.70 12.54 29.47
N THR A 42 -6.61 12.98 30.08
CA THR A 42 -6.50 14.27 30.77
C THR A 42 -5.40 15.18 30.22
N LYS A 43 -4.36 14.62 29.59
CA LYS A 43 -3.17 15.33 29.11
C LYS A 43 -3.01 15.26 27.60
N SER A 44 -2.90 14.04 27.06
CA SER A 44 -2.54 13.82 25.67
C SER A 44 -3.11 12.54 25.08
N ILE A 45 -3.49 12.60 23.81
CA ILE A 45 -3.69 11.40 22.97
C ILE A 45 -2.75 11.53 21.77
N LEU A 46 -1.90 10.53 21.55
CA LEU A 46 -1.02 10.40 20.39
C LEU A 46 -1.58 9.30 19.50
N ILE A 47 -1.89 9.60 18.25
CA ILE A 47 -2.38 8.65 17.25
C ILE A 47 -1.38 8.63 16.10
N VAL A 48 -0.88 7.45 15.79
CA VAL A 48 0.05 7.15 14.71
C VAL A 48 -0.64 6.08 13.88
N GLY A 49 -0.90 6.37 12.61
CA GLY A 49 -1.56 5.43 11.71
C GLY A 49 -0.95 5.48 10.32
N TRP A 50 -1.12 4.38 9.59
CA TRP A 50 -1.02 4.44 8.14
C TRP A 50 -2.11 5.39 7.64
N ASP A 51 -3.34 5.26 8.13
CA ASP A 51 -4.46 6.13 7.79
C ASP A 51 -5.21 6.64 9.03
N PHE A 52 -6.00 7.68 8.85
CA PHE A 52 -6.91 8.21 9.85
C PHE A 52 -8.11 8.84 9.14
N ASN A 53 -9.32 8.48 9.57
CA ASN A 53 -10.54 9.06 9.02
C ASN A 53 -11.47 9.52 10.15
N SER A 54 -11.76 10.82 10.20
CA SER A 54 -12.63 11.40 11.22
C SER A 54 -14.08 10.91 11.10
N GLN A 55 -14.48 10.35 9.96
CA GLN A 55 -15.81 9.81 9.71
C GLN A 55 -15.96 8.35 10.15
N THR A 56 -14.89 7.74 10.67
CA THR A 56 -14.96 6.40 11.24
C THR A 56 -16.03 6.33 12.32
N LYS A 57 -16.92 5.35 12.19
CA LYS A 57 -17.85 4.97 13.26
C LYS A 57 -17.10 4.07 14.24
N LEU A 58 -17.01 4.49 15.48
CA LEU A 58 -16.42 3.73 16.58
C LEU A 58 -17.33 2.56 16.99
N TRP A 59 -18.63 2.73 16.87
CA TRP A 59 -19.62 1.68 17.13
C TRP A 59 -20.72 1.68 16.07
N CYS A 60 -21.18 0.48 15.79
CA CYS A 60 -22.14 0.14 14.74
C CYS A 60 -23.34 -0.64 15.29
N ASP A 61 -23.39 -0.83 16.60
CA ASP A 61 -24.46 -1.48 17.35
C ASP A 61 -25.33 -0.44 18.11
N ASP A 62 -26.41 -0.91 18.73
CA ASP A 62 -27.34 -0.07 19.50
C ASP A 62 -26.94 0.12 20.97
N LYS A 63 -25.76 -0.36 21.41
CA LYS A 63 -25.34 -0.23 22.81
C LYS A 63 -25.05 1.24 23.12
N LYS A 64 -25.67 1.74 24.19
CA LYS A 64 -25.48 3.12 24.64
C LYS A 64 -24.06 3.32 25.18
N ARG A 65 -23.32 4.22 24.55
CA ARG A 65 -21.97 4.67 24.96
C ARG A 65 -21.95 6.19 25.16
N GLU A 66 -20.98 6.68 25.92
CA GLU A 66 -20.81 8.13 26.13
C GLU A 66 -20.18 8.82 24.93
N GLY A 67 -20.88 9.81 24.37
CA GLY A 67 -20.40 10.63 23.27
C GLY A 67 -20.92 10.17 21.90
N PRO A 68 -20.53 10.87 20.83
CA PRO A 68 -20.97 10.57 19.48
C PRO A 68 -20.19 9.38 18.88
N ALA A 69 -20.84 8.62 18.00
CA ALA A 69 -20.25 7.44 17.34
C ALA A 69 -19.15 7.77 16.34
N GLN A 70 -19.21 8.97 15.76
CA GLN A 70 -18.23 9.40 14.77
C GLN A 70 -16.95 9.88 15.46
N LEU A 71 -15.80 9.32 15.06
CA LEU A 71 -14.49 9.54 15.67
C LEU A 71 -14.14 11.03 15.78
N GLY A 72 -14.33 11.82 14.71
CA GLY A 72 -14.02 13.24 14.70
C GLY A 72 -14.83 14.04 15.74
N ASP A 73 -16.12 13.74 15.86
CA ASP A 73 -16.99 14.38 16.85
C ASP A 73 -16.69 13.90 18.26
N PHE A 74 -16.30 12.64 18.41
CA PHE A 74 -15.90 12.06 19.68
C PHE A 74 -14.66 12.79 20.22
N LEU A 75 -13.60 12.92 19.41
CA LEU A 75 -12.38 13.65 19.77
C LEU A 75 -12.65 15.14 20.06
N ASN A 76 -13.54 15.77 19.30
CA ASN A 76 -13.99 17.14 19.55
C ASN A 76 -14.72 17.27 20.89
N GLY A 77 -15.56 16.29 21.23
CA GLY A 77 -16.24 16.17 22.52
C GLY A 77 -15.26 16.04 23.68
N LEU A 78 -14.24 15.19 23.55
CA LEU A 78 -13.19 15.03 24.55
C LEU A 78 -12.48 16.33 24.87
N ILE A 79 -12.04 17.06 23.84
CA ILE A 79 -11.33 18.35 24.04
C ILE A 79 -12.23 19.45 24.60
N LYS A 80 -13.55 19.38 24.33
CA LYS A 80 -14.52 20.31 24.92
C LYS A 80 -14.67 20.06 26.41
N ARG A 81 -14.72 18.78 26.84
CA ARG A 81 -14.82 18.37 28.24
C ARG A 81 -13.50 18.58 28.99
N GLN A 82 -12.38 18.16 28.42
CA GLN A 82 -11.06 18.18 29.03
C GLN A 82 -10.21 19.35 28.51
N ARG A 83 -10.24 20.48 29.21
CA ARG A 83 -9.60 21.73 28.74
C ARG A 83 -8.07 21.65 28.60
N LYS A 84 -7.42 20.72 29.33
CA LYS A 84 -5.97 20.49 29.30
C LYS A 84 -5.55 19.46 28.24
N LEU A 85 -6.49 18.67 27.72
CA LEU A 85 -6.22 17.62 26.74
C LEU A 85 -5.74 18.20 25.41
N ARG A 86 -4.70 17.60 24.86
CA ARG A 86 -4.19 17.83 23.50
C ARG A 86 -4.15 16.52 22.72
N ILE A 87 -4.53 16.55 21.45
CA ILE A 87 -4.58 15.36 20.61
C ILE A 87 -3.62 15.59 19.44
N PHE A 88 -2.73 14.63 19.18
CA PHE A 88 -1.74 14.67 18.12
C PHE A 88 -1.94 13.47 17.21
N ILE A 89 -2.17 13.70 15.93
CA ILE A 89 -2.46 12.66 14.94
C ILE A 89 -1.41 12.74 13.83
N VAL A 90 -0.74 11.64 13.56
CA VAL A 90 0.19 11.46 12.43
C VAL A 90 -0.33 10.36 11.53
N ALA A 91 -0.67 10.72 10.30
CA ALA A 91 -1.05 9.78 9.23
C ALA A 91 0.00 9.80 8.11
N TRP A 92 0.08 8.73 7.33
CA TRP A 92 0.98 8.68 6.17
C TRP A 92 0.59 9.67 5.06
N ASP A 93 1.57 10.39 4.49
CA ASP A 93 1.43 11.29 3.33
C ASP A 93 1.69 10.50 2.03
N PHE A 94 0.69 10.36 1.17
CA PHE A 94 0.79 9.48 0.01
C PHE A 94 0.25 10.10 -1.29
N PRO A 95 0.78 9.76 -2.49
CA PRO A 95 0.17 10.16 -3.76
C PRO A 95 -1.23 9.55 -3.91
N VAL A 96 -2.26 10.36 -4.19
CA VAL A 96 -3.70 10.00 -4.31
C VAL A 96 -4.04 8.76 -5.18
N ILE A 97 -3.07 8.22 -5.92
CA ILE A 97 -3.18 7.08 -6.84
C ILE A 97 -3.46 5.72 -6.17
N TYR A 98 -3.27 5.56 -4.84
CA TYR A 98 -3.48 4.27 -4.16
C TYR A 98 -4.60 4.29 -3.11
N GLY A 99 -5.53 5.25 -3.15
CA GLY A 99 -6.70 5.18 -2.27
C GLY A 99 -7.73 6.27 -2.50
N THR A 100 -8.97 5.86 -2.79
CA THR A 100 -10.16 6.73 -2.85
C THR A 100 -10.85 6.89 -1.49
N ASP A 101 -10.43 6.14 -0.47
CA ASP A 101 -11.20 5.97 0.78
C ASP A 101 -10.69 6.83 1.96
N ARG A 102 -9.62 7.62 1.74
CA ARG A 102 -9.10 8.54 2.76
C ARG A 102 -9.91 9.81 2.84
N GLU A 103 -9.97 10.37 4.04
CA GLU A 103 -10.52 11.70 4.26
C GLU A 103 -9.61 12.75 3.60
N VAL A 104 -9.96 13.15 2.37
CA VAL A 104 -9.28 14.25 1.68
C VAL A 104 -9.63 15.54 2.42
N ALA A 105 -8.66 16.19 3.05
CA ALA A 105 -8.86 17.55 3.55
C ALA A 105 -9.21 18.47 2.35
N PRO A 106 -10.43 19.02 2.27
CA PRO A 106 -10.89 19.71 1.09
C PRO A 106 -10.28 21.10 1.04
N LEU A 107 -9.94 21.52 -0.16
CA LEU A 107 -9.62 22.91 -0.47
C LEU A 107 -10.81 23.87 -0.28
N PHE A 108 -12.01 23.35 0.03
CA PHE A 108 -13.24 24.10 0.27
C PHE A 108 -13.99 23.56 1.52
N GLY A 109 -13.57 23.94 2.75
CA GLY A 109 -14.32 23.76 4.02
C GLY A 109 -14.48 22.30 4.55
N PRO A 110 -14.22 21.98 5.83
CA PRO A 110 -13.65 20.68 6.19
C PRO A 110 -14.70 19.57 6.42
N PRO A 111 -14.40 18.27 6.15
CA PRO A 111 -15.17 17.13 6.66
C PRO A 111 -15.10 17.05 8.20
N TRP A 112 -14.14 17.76 8.82
CA TRP A 112 -13.99 17.86 10.27
C TRP A 112 -13.40 19.20 10.75
N HIS A 113 -14.17 19.93 11.57
CA HIS A 113 -13.71 21.14 12.25
C HIS A 113 -12.83 20.81 13.45
N HIS A 114 -11.55 20.50 13.22
CA HIS A 114 -10.61 20.26 14.30
C HIS A 114 -10.39 21.52 15.15
N ARG A 115 -10.43 21.37 16.48
CA ARG A 115 -10.18 22.49 17.41
C ARG A 115 -8.68 22.77 17.55
N ARG A 116 -8.32 23.97 18.03
CA ARG A 116 -6.91 24.41 18.25
C ARG A 116 -6.01 23.44 19.03
N ARG A 117 -6.58 22.49 19.80
CA ARG A 117 -5.88 21.48 20.60
C ARG A 117 -5.80 20.10 19.94
N ILE A 118 -6.30 19.97 18.72
CA ILE A 118 -6.09 18.80 17.85
C ILE A 118 -5.05 19.19 16.80
N HIS A 119 -4.00 18.41 16.70
CA HIS A 119 -2.88 18.64 15.80
C HIS A 119 -2.76 17.46 14.85
N PHE A 120 -3.31 17.60 13.64
CA PHE A 120 -3.24 16.59 12.59
C PHE A 120 -2.09 16.88 11.61
N ARG A 121 -1.29 15.86 11.27
CA ARG A 121 -0.16 15.98 10.36
C ARG A 121 -0.03 14.75 9.47
N PHE A 122 0.22 14.99 8.18
CA PHE A 122 0.72 13.97 7.28
C PHE A 122 2.25 13.86 7.42
N ASP A 123 2.76 12.64 7.52
CA ASP A 123 4.19 12.32 7.54
C ASP A 123 4.64 11.90 6.14
N ASN A 124 5.69 12.53 5.61
CA ASN A 124 6.39 12.14 4.37
C ASN A 124 7.87 11.81 4.61
N HIS A 125 8.26 11.58 5.87
CA HIS A 125 9.66 11.40 6.26
C HIS A 125 10.07 9.92 6.22
N PHE A 126 10.10 9.33 5.03
CA PHE A 126 10.51 7.95 4.71
C PHE A 126 11.04 7.88 3.27
N PRO A 127 11.73 6.79 2.87
CA PRO A 127 12.27 6.68 1.52
C PRO A 127 11.16 6.63 0.46
N VAL A 128 11.49 7.10 -0.75
CA VAL A 128 10.52 7.15 -1.86
C VAL A 128 9.97 5.75 -2.15
N GLY A 129 8.65 5.65 -2.26
CA GLY A 129 7.96 4.38 -2.50
C GLY A 129 7.69 3.56 -1.25
N GLY A 130 8.24 3.96 -0.09
CA GLY A 130 7.97 3.35 1.21
C GLY A 130 6.73 3.95 1.88
N SER A 131 6.28 3.29 2.94
CA SER A 131 5.16 3.74 3.75
C SER A 131 5.48 3.87 5.24
N HIS A 132 4.71 4.74 5.91
CA HIS A 132 4.59 4.68 7.35
C HIS A 132 3.41 3.78 7.69
N HIS A 133 3.68 2.59 8.22
CA HIS A 133 2.66 1.55 8.38
C HIS A 133 2.37 1.16 9.84
N GLN A 134 2.95 1.87 10.81
CA GLN A 134 2.67 1.67 12.24
C GLN A 134 1.26 2.14 12.58
N LYS A 135 0.53 1.35 13.38
CA LYS A 135 -0.72 1.75 14.01
C LYS A 135 -0.52 1.73 15.53
N ILE A 136 -0.35 2.91 16.12
CA ILE A 136 -0.08 3.09 17.54
C ILE A 136 -0.99 4.19 18.09
N VAL A 137 -1.67 3.91 19.19
CA VAL A 137 -2.38 4.93 19.97
C VAL A 137 -1.83 4.95 21.38
N VAL A 138 -1.55 6.14 21.92
CA VAL A 138 -1.07 6.32 23.30
C VAL A 138 -1.90 7.38 23.99
N ILE A 139 -2.36 7.09 25.20
CA ILE A 139 -3.20 7.97 26.01
C ILE A 139 -2.49 8.25 27.32
N ASP A 140 -2.23 9.54 27.59
CA ASP A 140 -1.59 10.08 28.79
C ASP A 140 -0.25 9.39 29.19
N ASP A 141 0.45 8.76 28.24
CA ASP A 141 1.62 7.89 28.49
C ASP A 141 1.34 6.70 29.42
N ALA A 142 0.07 6.42 29.70
CA ALA A 142 -0.37 5.46 30.69
C ALA A 142 -0.88 4.15 30.07
N ILE A 143 -1.59 4.25 28.94
CA ILE A 143 -2.05 3.09 28.16
C ILE A 143 -1.74 3.32 26.68
N ALA A 144 -1.39 2.24 25.98
CA ALA A 144 -1.13 2.25 24.56
C ALA A 144 -1.72 1.03 23.86
N PHE A 145 -1.98 1.18 22.57
CA PHE A 145 -2.47 0.15 21.66
C PHE A 145 -1.52 0.07 20.47
N ALA A 146 -1.14 -1.14 20.06
CA ALA A 146 -0.38 -1.36 18.82
C ALA A 146 -0.80 -2.68 18.14
N GLY A 147 -0.82 -2.70 16.80
CA GLY A 147 -1.27 -3.85 16.02
C GLY A 147 -1.58 -3.48 14.56
N GLY A 148 -2.59 -4.15 13.97
CA GLY A 148 -2.95 -4.01 12.56
C GLY A 148 -4.02 -2.97 12.24
N LEU A 149 -4.79 -2.49 13.24
CA LEU A 149 -5.96 -1.63 13.02
C LEU A 149 -5.65 -0.13 13.05
N ASP A 150 -5.95 0.55 11.94
CA ASP A 150 -6.01 2.02 11.87
C ASP A 150 -7.36 2.53 12.39
N LEU A 151 -7.38 3.76 12.95
CA LEU A 151 -8.60 4.50 13.23
C LEU A 151 -9.15 5.13 11.93
N THR A 152 -9.59 4.28 11.01
CA THR A 152 -10.10 4.65 9.68
C THR A 152 -11.34 3.84 9.29
N CYS A 153 -12.01 4.19 8.20
CA CYS A 153 -13.23 3.54 7.74
C CYS A 153 -12.96 2.13 7.20
N GLY A 154 -13.98 1.26 7.21
CA GLY A 154 -13.87 -0.10 6.66
C GLY A 154 -13.12 -1.10 7.54
N ARG A 155 -12.89 -0.78 8.82
CA ARG A 155 -12.13 -1.62 9.78
C ARG A 155 -12.98 -2.17 10.93
N TRP A 156 -14.20 -1.66 11.11
CA TRP A 156 -15.07 -2.12 12.19
C TRP A 156 -15.69 -3.46 11.79
N ASP A 157 -15.53 -4.46 12.64
CA ASP A 157 -16.23 -5.73 12.53
C ASP A 157 -16.29 -6.39 13.91
N THR A 158 -17.15 -7.39 14.03
CA THR A 158 -17.22 -8.26 15.21
C THR A 158 -16.78 -9.67 14.82
N SER A 159 -16.40 -10.48 15.80
CA SER A 159 -15.92 -11.86 15.59
C SER A 159 -17.00 -12.80 15.04
N GLU A 160 -18.27 -12.38 14.99
CA GLU A 160 -19.30 -13.10 14.23
C GLU A 160 -19.08 -13.02 12.71
N HIS A 161 -18.41 -11.97 12.22
CA HIS A 161 -18.11 -11.74 10.80
C HIS A 161 -19.31 -11.92 9.86
N LEU A 162 -20.49 -11.47 10.30
CA LEU A 162 -21.72 -11.59 9.51
C LEU A 162 -21.49 -10.99 8.12
N ALA A 163 -21.89 -11.69 7.06
CA ALA A 163 -21.72 -11.21 5.68
C ALA A 163 -22.38 -9.84 5.48
N ASN A 164 -23.58 -9.67 6.05
CA ASN A 164 -24.34 -8.43 6.03
C ASN A 164 -24.52 -7.89 7.45
N HIS A 165 -23.80 -6.82 7.79
CA HIS A 165 -23.98 -6.11 9.04
C HIS A 165 -24.44 -4.68 8.77
N ALA A 166 -25.59 -4.27 9.35
CA ALA A 166 -26.22 -2.98 9.06
C ALA A 166 -25.30 -1.76 9.34
N GLY A 167 -24.37 -1.91 10.28
CA GLY A 167 -23.39 -0.86 10.59
C GLY A 167 -22.08 -0.91 9.80
N ARG A 168 -21.76 -1.99 9.06
CA ARG A 168 -20.56 -2.04 8.19
C ARG A 168 -20.81 -1.31 6.87
N ILE A 169 -20.96 0.00 6.96
CA ILE A 169 -21.21 0.90 5.82
C ILE A 169 -20.18 2.04 5.85
N THR A 170 -19.47 2.22 4.74
CA THR A 170 -18.54 3.34 4.52
C THR A 170 -19.00 4.12 3.29
N ALA A 171 -19.17 5.44 3.42
CA ALA A 171 -19.62 6.31 2.33
C ALA A 171 -20.88 5.80 1.59
N GLY A 172 -21.83 5.21 2.33
CA GLY A 172 -23.08 4.67 1.78
C GLY A 172 -22.97 3.30 1.11
N LYS A 173 -21.79 2.66 1.13
CA LYS A 173 -21.57 1.32 0.59
C LYS A 173 -21.21 0.32 1.68
N PRO A 174 -21.76 -0.90 1.66
CA PRO A 174 -21.31 -1.96 2.55
C PRO A 174 -19.87 -2.36 2.24
N TYR A 175 -19.16 -2.89 3.23
CA TYR A 175 -17.83 -3.48 3.06
C TYR A 175 -17.76 -4.90 3.65
N PRO A 176 -16.89 -5.78 3.12
CA PRO A 176 -16.81 -7.18 3.54
C PRO A 176 -16.35 -7.31 5.00
N PRO A 177 -16.55 -8.48 5.64
CA PRO A 177 -16.00 -8.75 6.97
C PRO A 177 -14.50 -8.55 7.01
N PHE A 178 -14.00 -8.08 8.15
CA PHE A 178 -12.64 -7.64 8.34
C PHE A 178 -12.10 -8.16 9.67
N HIS A 179 -11.10 -9.03 9.60
CA HIS A 179 -10.49 -9.65 10.76
C HIS A 179 -9.09 -9.07 11.02
N ASP A 180 -8.83 -8.59 12.24
CA ASP A 180 -7.55 -7.98 12.60
C ASP A 180 -7.35 -7.92 14.13
N LEU A 181 -6.15 -7.55 14.57
CA LEU A 181 -5.74 -7.66 15.97
C LEU A 181 -5.03 -6.40 16.47
N MET A 182 -5.25 -6.08 17.75
CA MET A 182 -4.49 -5.08 18.50
C MET A 182 -4.09 -5.63 19.86
N MET A 183 -2.95 -5.18 20.37
CA MET A 183 -2.54 -5.43 21.75
C MET A 183 -2.58 -4.12 22.54
N ALA A 184 -3.30 -4.13 23.66
CA ALA A 184 -3.34 -3.05 24.64
C ALA A 184 -2.32 -3.33 25.76
N VAL A 185 -1.54 -2.32 26.14
CA VAL A 185 -0.52 -2.42 27.20
C VAL A 185 -0.50 -1.14 28.04
N ASP A 186 -0.12 -1.26 29.31
CA ASP A 186 0.18 -0.12 30.20
C ASP A 186 1.66 -0.08 30.62
N GLY A 187 1.96 0.66 31.70
CA GLY A 187 3.26 0.63 32.35
C GLY A 187 4.42 1.21 31.53
N GLU A 188 5.57 0.54 31.55
CA GLU A 188 6.75 0.92 30.77
C GLU A 188 6.56 0.64 29.27
N ALA A 189 5.79 -0.40 28.92
CA ALA A 189 5.49 -0.71 27.53
C ALA A 189 4.68 0.41 26.85
N ALA A 190 3.67 0.97 27.53
CA ALA A 190 2.93 2.13 27.02
C ALA A 190 3.81 3.36 26.84
N ARG A 191 4.69 3.65 27.81
CA ARG A 191 5.69 4.73 27.70
C ARG A 191 6.64 4.50 26.53
N ALA A 192 6.99 3.25 26.29
CA ALA A 192 7.89 2.91 25.20
C ALA A 192 7.29 3.10 23.81
N LEU A 193 6.00 2.79 23.65
CA LEU A 193 5.22 3.13 22.46
C LEU A 193 5.03 4.64 22.32
N ALA A 194 4.90 5.36 23.44
CA ALA A 194 4.85 6.81 23.46
C ALA A 194 6.12 7.44 22.90
N ASP A 195 7.29 6.87 23.21
CA ASP A 195 8.57 7.31 22.63
C ASP A 195 8.58 7.15 21.11
N ILE A 196 8.08 6.02 20.57
CA ILE A 196 7.96 5.80 19.13
C ILE A 196 7.01 6.83 18.50
N ALA A 197 5.85 7.08 19.12
CA ALA A 197 4.88 8.05 18.62
C ALA A 197 5.42 9.49 18.62
N ARG A 198 6.16 9.89 19.66
CA ARG A 198 6.84 11.19 19.73
C ARG A 198 7.97 11.31 18.72
N GLN A 199 8.76 10.23 18.56
CA GLN A 199 9.83 10.17 17.58
C GLN A 199 9.26 10.39 16.17
N ARG A 200 8.15 9.73 15.85
CA ARG A 200 7.41 9.90 14.59
C ARG A 200 6.90 11.34 14.43
N TRP A 201 6.26 11.90 15.46
CA TRP A 201 5.81 13.30 15.45
C TRP A 201 6.97 14.26 15.18
N ARG A 202 8.13 14.04 15.81
CA ARG A 202 9.35 14.83 15.58
C ARG A 202 9.85 14.69 14.15
N TRP A 203 9.82 13.49 13.57
CA TRP A 203 10.19 13.29 12.17
C TRP A 203 9.30 14.08 11.21
N ALA A 204 7.97 13.99 11.39
CA ALA A 204 6.98 14.65 10.55
C ALA A 204 6.99 16.18 10.70
N THR A 205 7.23 16.70 11.91
CA THR A 205 7.01 18.13 12.23
C THR A 205 8.24 18.92 12.62
N LYS A 206 9.36 18.24 12.92
CA LYS A 206 10.57 18.80 13.57
C LYS A 206 10.31 19.43 14.94
N LYS A 207 9.15 19.15 15.57
CA LYS A 207 8.81 19.60 16.93
C LYS A 207 8.90 18.45 17.90
N GLU A 208 9.42 18.72 19.10
CA GLU A 208 9.45 17.75 20.18
C GLU A 208 8.22 17.88 21.07
N LEU A 209 7.64 16.74 21.42
CA LEU A 209 6.60 16.63 22.44
C LEU A 209 7.26 16.13 23.73
N LYS A 210 6.98 16.80 24.85
CA LYS A 210 7.50 16.38 26.14
C LYS A 210 6.67 15.20 26.66
N PRO A 211 7.31 14.20 27.29
CA PRO A 211 6.59 13.20 28.08
C PRO A 211 5.73 13.87 29.15
N HIS A 212 4.59 13.25 29.43
CA HIS A 212 3.77 13.60 30.57
C HIS A 212 4.10 12.57 31.66
N GLY A 213 4.48 13.03 32.86
CA GLY A 213 4.61 12.10 33.98
C GLY A 213 3.30 11.32 34.17
N VAL A 214 3.39 10.04 34.53
CA VAL A 214 2.22 9.16 34.62
C VAL A 214 1.37 9.60 35.80
N ALA A 215 0.13 10.04 35.53
CA ALA A 215 -0.91 10.12 36.54
C ALA A 215 -1.53 8.72 36.72
N SER A 216 -2.09 8.44 37.91
CA SER A 216 -2.87 7.22 38.12
C SER A 216 -3.94 7.08 37.04
N PHE A 217 -3.84 6.05 36.19
CA PHE A 217 -4.77 5.74 35.11
C PHE A 217 -5.38 4.37 35.36
N ALA A 218 -6.70 4.30 35.53
CA ALA A 218 -7.38 3.04 35.76
C ALA A 218 -7.60 2.30 34.43
N TRP A 219 -7.12 1.06 34.34
CA TRP A 219 -7.35 0.16 33.21
C TRP A 219 -8.85 0.15 32.81
N PRO A 220 -9.19 0.34 31.53
CA PRO A 220 -10.58 0.28 31.06
C PRO A 220 -11.22 -1.09 31.32
N LYS A 221 -12.47 -1.11 31.78
CA LYS A 221 -13.19 -2.37 32.09
C LYS A 221 -13.58 -3.12 30.83
N GLU A 222 -13.67 -2.38 29.73
CA GLU A 222 -13.95 -2.84 28.37
C GLU A 222 -12.78 -3.66 27.81
N ILE A 223 -11.59 -3.56 28.40
CA ILE A 223 -10.42 -4.33 27.99
C ILE A 223 -10.24 -5.47 28.98
N LYS A 224 -10.47 -6.70 28.51
CA LYS A 224 -10.11 -7.90 29.26
C LYS A 224 -8.60 -7.89 29.53
N VAL A 225 -8.22 -8.17 30.77
CA VAL A 225 -6.83 -8.44 31.13
C VAL A 225 -6.54 -9.89 30.80
N ASP A 226 -5.72 -10.13 29.78
CA ASP A 226 -5.30 -11.46 29.37
C ASP A 226 -3.99 -11.88 30.05
N VAL A 227 -3.08 -10.94 30.29
CA VAL A 227 -1.82 -11.17 30.99
C VAL A 227 -1.52 -10.01 31.94
N GLU A 228 -1.19 -10.31 33.19
CA GLU A 228 -0.72 -9.32 34.15
C GLU A 228 0.81 -9.38 34.31
N ASN A 229 1.45 -8.29 34.73
CA ASN A 229 2.84 -8.25 35.16
C ASN A 229 3.81 -9.00 34.23
N VAL A 230 3.96 -8.52 33.00
CA VAL A 230 4.70 -9.22 31.95
C VAL A 230 5.66 -8.30 31.22
N SER A 231 6.76 -8.88 30.76
CA SER A 231 7.73 -8.19 29.91
C SER A 231 7.29 -8.24 28.46
N VAL A 232 7.00 -7.09 27.87
CA VAL A 232 6.63 -6.92 26.47
C VAL A 232 7.86 -6.52 25.66
N ALA A 233 8.24 -7.33 24.68
CA ALA A 233 9.26 -6.97 23.70
C ALA A 233 8.66 -6.12 22.59
N ILE A 234 9.36 -5.06 22.20
CA ILE A 234 8.94 -4.14 21.14
C ILE A 234 9.94 -4.26 20.00
N ALA A 235 9.49 -4.65 18.81
CA ALA A 235 10.32 -4.72 17.62
C ALA A 235 9.84 -3.74 16.55
N ARG A 236 10.78 -3.25 15.74
CA ARG A 236 10.53 -2.24 14.71
C ARG A 236 11.15 -2.65 13.39
N THR A 237 10.49 -2.28 12.31
CA THR A 237 11.14 -2.10 11.01
C THR A 237 11.30 -0.60 10.81
N ILE A 238 12.52 -0.16 10.52
CA ILE A 238 12.81 1.23 10.14
C ILE A 238 13.77 1.18 8.95
N PRO A 239 13.38 1.66 7.76
CA PRO A 239 14.29 1.70 6.63
C PRO A 239 15.40 2.71 6.87
N ALA A 240 16.56 2.48 6.25
CA ALA A 240 17.58 3.51 6.13
C ALA A 240 17.01 4.74 5.40
N TYR A 241 17.09 5.91 6.02
CA TYR A 241 16.63 7.17 5.42
C TYR A 241 17.20 8.38 6.14
N ALA A 242 17.74 9.32 5.36
CA ALA A 242 18.46 10.49 5.87
C ALA A 242 19.58 10.05 6.85
N ASP A 243 19.52 10.50 8.10
CA ASP A 243 20.46 10.17 9.18
C ASP A 243 20.11 8.89 9.95
N ARG A 244 19.00 8.22 9.60
CA ARG A 244 18.53 7.02 10.31
C ARG A 244 19.15 5.76 9.71
N ARG A 245 19.69 4.92 10.60
CA ARG A 245 20.13 3.57 10.26
C ARG A 245 18.94 2.64 10.07
N GLU A 246 19.15 1.63 9.23
CA GLU A 246 18.21 0.53 9.05
C GLU A 246 18.04 -0.24 10.37
N VAL A 247 16.81 -0.66 10.65
CA VAL A 247 16.42 -1.52 11.77
C VAL A 247 15.54 -2.64 11.21
N ARG A 248 15.94 -3.89 11.43
CA ARG A 248 15.24 -5.11 10.98
C ARG A 248 14.93 -6.04 12.15
N GLU A 249 14.50 -5.46 13.27
CA GLU A 249 14.20 -6.22 14.50
C GLU A 249 13.03 -7.18 14.26
N VAL A 250 12.01 -6.76 13.52
CA VAL A 250 10.82 -7.57 13.20
C VAL A 250 11.19 -8.83 12.40
N GLU A 251 11.97 -8.66 11.33
CA GLU A 251 12.44 -9.80 10.53
C GLU A 251 13.25 -10.79 11.38
N ALA A 252 14.18 -10.27 12.18
CA ALA A 252 14.99 -11.10 13.08
C ALA A 252 14.11 -11.82 14.12
N MET A 253 13.06 -11.17 14.64
CA MET A 253 12.11 -11.77 15.58
C MET A 253 11.37 -12.93 14.93
N TYR A 254 10.82 -12.74 13.73
CA TYR A 254 10.14 -13.81 13.01
C TYR A 254 11.06 -15.01 12.76
N ILE A 255 12.28 -14.78 12.26
CA ILE A 255 13.25 -15.86 11.99
C ILE A 255 13.61 -16.61 13.27
N ASP A 256 13.93 -15.90 14.35
CA ASP A 256 14.30 -16.53 15.62
C ASP A 256 13.11 -17.29 16.24
N MET A 257 11.88 -16.78 16.11
CA MET A 257 10.66 -17.48 16.55
C MET A 257 10.43 -18.77 15.76
N ILE A 258 10.50 -18.71 14.43
CA ILE A 258 10.31 -19.88 13.55
C ILE A 258 11.37 -20.94 13.85
N ALA A 259 12.63 -20.53 13.99
CA ALA A 259 13.74 -21.44 14.28
C ALA A 259 13.60 -22.11 15.65
N ALA A 260 12.98 -21.44 16.62
CA ALA A 260 12.81 -21.97 17.97
C ALA A 260 11.64 -22.95 18.10
N ALA A 261 10.64 -22.88 17.23
CA ALA A 261 9.40 -23.65 17.33
C ALA A 261 9.63 -25.18 17.23
N ARG A 262 8.98 -25.92 18.13
CA ARG A 262 9.13 -27.38 18.32
C ARG A 262 7.87 -28.18 18.04
N HIS A 263 6.71 -27.64 18.35
CA HIS A 263 5.44 -28.36 18.26
C HIS A 263 4.50 -27.72 17.26
N MET A 264 4.38 -26.39 17.27
CA MET A 264 3.45 -25.68 16.39
C MET A 264 3.85 -24.23 16.13
N ILE A 265 3.51 -23.78 14.93
CA ILE A 265 3.54 -22.41 14.47
C ILE A 265 2.14 -22.07 13.96
N TYR A 266 1.47 -21.11 14.58
CA TYR A 266 0.20 -20.54 14.13
C TYR A 266 0.44 -19.11 13.65
N ILE A 267 0.06 -18.81 12.41
CA ILE A 267 0.24 -17.50 11.78
C ILE A 267 -1.10 -17.04 11.20
N GLU A 268 -1.48 -15.80 11.49
CA GLU A 268 -2.50 -15.09 10.71
C GLU A 268 -1.84 -13.88 10.05
N ASN A 269 -1.99 -13.77 8.72
CA ASN A 269 -1.38 -12.66 8.00
C ASN A 269 -2.13 -12.21 6.76
N GLN A 270 -2.16 -10.89 6.54
CA GLN A 270 -2.71 -10.30 5.32
C GLN A 270 -1.98 -10.74 4.04
N TYR A 271 -0.65 -10.80 4.09
CA TYR A 271 0.17 -11.20 2.95
C TYR A 271 1.14 -12.30 3.33
N PHE A 272 1.57 -13.07 2.33
CA PHE A 272 2.62 -14.06 2.47
C PHE A 272 3.49 -14.08 1.21
N THR A 273 4.42 -13.13 1.10
CA THR A 273 5.29 -12.89 -0.06
C THR A 273 6.76 -12.71 0.31
N SER A 274 7.12 -12.77 1.60
CA SER A 274 8.51 -12.66 2.06
C SER A 274 9.28 -13.96 1.82
N PHE A 275 10.31 -13.88 0.97
CA PHE A 275 11.16 -15.04 0.69
C PHE A 275 11.99 -15.47 1.89
N ARG A 276 12.48 -14.52 2.71
CA ARG A 276 13.27 -14.84 3.90
C ARG A 276 12.47 -15.59 4.96
N ILE A 277 11.21 -15.21 5.14
CA ILE A 277 10.30 -15.93 6.05
C ILE A 277 9.91 -17.28 5.45
N GLY A 278 9.66 -17.33 4.13
CA GLY A 278 9.45 -18.59 3.40
C GLY A 278 10.62 -19.57 3.55
N ASP A 279 11.86 -19.08 3.46
CA ASP A 279 13.08 -19.88 3.66
C ASP A 279 13.17 -20.44 5.08
N ALA A 280 12.88 -19.62 6.09
CA ALA A 280 12.88 -20.05 7.49
C ALA A 280 11.83 -21.15 7.76
N LEU A 281 10.62 -21.00 7.22
CA LEU A 281 9.57 -22.03 7.32
C LEU A 281 9.95 -23.29 6.54
N ALA A 282 10.48 -23.15 5.32
CA ALA A 282 10.93 -24.29 4.50
C ALA A 282 12.02 -25.09 5.20
N ALA A 283 12.98 -24.41 5.84
CA ALA A 283 14.03 -25.07 6.62
C ALA A 283 13.43 -25.91 7.76
N ARG A 284 12.47 -25.37 8.52
CA ARG A 284 11.80 -26.13 9.59
C ARG A 284 10.98 -27.31 9.06
N LEU A 285 10.34 -27.20 7.89
CA LEU A 285 9.60 -28.30 7.28
C LEU A 285 10.49 -29.46 6.81
N GLN A 286 11.78 -29.21 6.59
CA GLN A 286 12.76 -30.22 6.18
C GLN A 286 13.36 -31.00 7.36
N ASP A 287 13.22 -30.50 8.58
CA ASP A 287 13.72 -31.14 9.79
C ASP A 287 12.82 -32.33 10.20
N ASP A 288 13.42 -33.37 10.77
CA ASP A 288 12.68 -34.55 11.24
C ASP A 288 11.72 -34.22 12.41
N ASP A 289 12.06 -33.19 13.20
CA ASP A 289 11.26 -32.66 14.32
C ASP A 289 10.39 -31.45 13.93
N CYS A 290 10.00 -31.34 12.66
CA CYS A 290 9.24 -30.20 12.16
C CYS A 290 7.90 -30.00 12.92
N PRO A 291 7.58 -28.74 13.31
CA PRO A 291 6.33 -28.43 13.99
C PRO A 291 5.14 -28.46 13.01
N ASP A 292 3.91 -28.52 13.53
CA ASP A 292 2.74 -28.18 12.72
C ASP A 292 2.79 -26.69 12.33
N ILE A 293 2.78 -26.37 11.05
CA ILE A 293 2.76 -25.01 10.52
C ILE A 293 1.39 -24.73 9.93
N VAL A 294 0.63 -23.85 10.57
CA VAL A 294 -0.68 -23.40 10.13
C VAL A 294 -0.62 -21.92 9.76
N LEU A 295 -0.94 -21.62 8.51
CA LEU A 295 -1.08 -20.27 7.96
C LEU A 295 -2.57 -19.98 7.73
N VAL A 296 -3.11 -18.91 8.31
CA VAL A 296 -4.42 -18.36 7.96
C VAL A 296 -4.19 -17.03 7.25
N ILE A 297 -4.40 -16.99 5.94
CA ILE A 297 -4.02 -15.86 5.09
C ILE A 297 -5.16 -15.44 4.18
N ARG A 298 -5.10 -14.19 3.71
CA ARG A 298 -6.11 -13.60 2.84
C ARG A 298 -6.19 -14.33 1.48
N LEU A 299 -7.40 -14.63 1.00
CA LEU A 299 -7.63 -15.30 -0.29
C LEU A 299 -7.28 -14.43 -1.52
N ALA A 300 -7.72 -13.18 -1.54
CA ALA A 300 -7.46 -12.25 -2.65
C ALA A 300 -7.23 -10.84 -2.11
N SER A 301 -6.26 -10.12 -2.69
CA SER A 301 -6.00 -8.71 -2.37
C SER A 301 -6.82 -7.81 -3.29
N ASP A 302 -7.46 -6.78 -2.73
CA ASP A 302 -8.25 -5.83 -3.52
C ASP A 302 -7.32 -4.95 -4.37
N GLY A 303 -7.75 -4.60 -5.58
CA GLY A 303 -7.05 -3.63 -6.44
C GLY A 303 -6.44 -4.25 -7.70
N TRP A 304 -6.55 -3.49 -8.79
CA TRP A 304 -6.23 -3.94 -10.16
C TRP A 304 -4.77 -4.39 -10.36
N LEU A 305 -3.83 -3.88 -9.55
CA LEU A 305 -2.41 -4.23 -9.60
C LEU A 305 -1.99 -5.14 -8.45
N GLU A 306 -2.55 -4.92 -7.26
CA GLU A 306 -2.16 -5.62 -6.03
C GLU A 306 -2.61 -7.08 -6.03
N GLY A 307 -3.84 -7.36 -6.48
CA GLY A 307 -4.40 -8.72 -6.56
C GLY A 307 -3.53 -9.69 -7.36
N PRO A 308 -3.24 -9.41 -8.65
CA PRO A 308 -2.40 -10.29 -9.47
C PRO A 308 -0.96 -10.44 -8.95
N THR A 309 -0.40 -9.35 -8.42
CA THR A 309 0.98 -9.26 -7.97
C THR A 309 1.22 -10.06 -6.68
N MET A 310 0.44 -9.79 -5.63
CA MET A 310 0.57 -10.47 -4.34
C MET A 310 0.12 -11.93 -4.43
N GLY A 311 -0.89 -12.22 -5.28
CA GLY A 311 -1.32 -13.58 -5.56
C GLY A 311 -0.21 -14.46 -6.17
N ALA A 312 0.53 -13.92 -7.15
CA ALA A 312 1.63 -14.65 -7.79
C ALA A 312 2.74 -15.05 -6.80
N LEU A 313 3.24 -14.10 -6.00
CA LEU A 313 4.30 -14.34 -5.02
C LEU A 313 3.86 -15.30 -3.90
N ARG A 314 2.63 -15.16 -3.41
CA ARG A 314 2.06 -16.08 -2.44
C ARG A 314 2.03 -17.50 -2.99
N THR A 315 1.49 -17.68 -4.19
CA THR A 315 1.42 -19.00 -4.82
C THR A 315 2.80 -19.62 -5.00
N GLN A 316 3.79 -18.84 -5.41
CA GLN A 316 5.17 -19.30 -5.54
C GLN A 316 5.74 -19.78 -4.19
N LEU A 317 5.52 -19.03 -3.11
CA LEU A 317 5.99 -19.42 -1.78
C LEU A 317 5.25 -20.64 -1.24
N LEU A 318 3.92 -20.73 -1.40
CA LEU A 318 3.15 -21.90 -0.97
C LEU A 318 3.60 -23.17 -1.70
N LYS A 319 3.81 -23.11 -3.02
CA LYS A 319 4.36 -24.24 -3.81
C LYS A 319 5.73 -24.67 -3.28
N ARG A 320 6.58 -23.71 -2.93
CA ARG A 320 7.91 -23.98 -2.37
C ARG A 320 7.83 -24.65 -0.99
N LEU A 321 6.94 -24.18 -0.12
CA LEU A 321 6.73 -24.80 1.20
C LEU A 321 6.13 -26.21 1.08
N GLN A 322 5.14 -26.41 0.19
CA GLN A 322 4.57 -27.72 -0.09
C GLN A 322 5.63 -28.70 -0.61
N ALA A 323 6.56 -28.25 -1.45
CA ALA A 323 7.68 -29.07 -1.91
C ALA A 323 8.70 -29.40 -0.80
N ALA A 324 8.83 -28.55 0.22
CA ALA A 324 9.69 -28.78 1.38
C ALA A 324 9.03 -29.70 2.44
N ASP A 325 7.70 -29.73 2.50
CA ASP A 325 6.91 -30.44 3.51
C ASP A 325 6.83 -31.96 3.27
N LYS A 326 7.90 -32.67 3.64
CA LYS A 326 7.96 -34.14 3.53
C LYS A 326 7.00 -34.85 4.49
N ASN A 327 6.67 -34.21 5.61
CA ASN A 327 5.96 -34.81 6.74
C ASN A 327 4.47 -34.43 6.79
N LYS A 328 3.96 -33.68 5.79
CA LYS A 328 2.58 -33.17 5.71
C LYS A 328 2.19 -32.27 6.89
N ARG A 329 3.14 -31.52 7.41
CA ARG A 329 3.05 -30.63 8.57
C ARG A 329 2.76 -29.17 8.20
N LEU A 330 2.45 -28.86 6.94
CA LEU A 330 2.01 -27.55 6.50
C LEU A 330 0.52 -27.55 6.14
N ARG A 331 -0.22 -26.55 6.61
CA ARG A 331 -1.53 -26.18 6.05
C ARG A 331 -1.66 -24.67 5.91
N ALA A 332 -2.20 -24.24 4.77
CA ALA A 332 -2.56 -22.85 4.52
C ALA A 332 -4.07 -22.76 4.30
N TYR A 333 -4.73 -21.88 5.04
CA TYR A 333 -6.16 -21.69 5.04
C TYR A 333 -6.57 -20.24 4.81
N TYR A 334 -7.81 -20.04 4.39
CA TYR A 334 -8.51 -18.77 4.43
C TYR A 334 -9.90 -18.96 5.09
N PRO A 335 -10.37 -17.99 5.89
CA PRO A 335 -11.66 -18.08 6.59
C PRO A 335 -12.84 -17.72 5.69
N VAL A 336 -13.85 -18.59 5.68
CA VAL A 336 -15.12 -18.38 4.97
C VAL A 336 -16.28 -18.37 5.96
N ALA A 337 -17.36 -17.69 5.59
CA ALA A 337 -18.59 -17.63 6.36
C ALA A 337 -19.80 -17.70 5.42
N PRO A 338 -21.01 -18.02 5.95
CA PRO A 338 -22.23 -18.05 5.15
C PRO A 338 -22.50 -16.70 4.49
N ASP A 339 -23.20 -16.73 3.35
CA ASP A 339 -23.69 -15.55 2.62
C ASP A 339 -22.60 -14.59 2.09
N LEU A 340 -21.32 -14.99 2.10
CA LEU A 340 -20.22 -14.23 1.47
C LEU A 340 -20.08 -14.47 -0.04
N GLY A 341 -20.81 -15.42 -0.61
CA GLY A 341 -20.68 -15.80 -2.02
C GLY A 341 -19.28 -16.34 -2.33
N GLU A 342 -18.62 -15.76 -3.34
CA GLU A 342 -17.24 -16.11 -3.73
C GLU A 342 -16.17 -15.36 -2.91
N THR A 343 -16.57 -14.54 -1.93
CA THR A 343 -15.64 -13.79 -1.08
C THR A 343 -15.35 -14.51 0.25
N CYS A 344 -14.35 -14.04 0.98
CA CYS A 344 -13.94 -14.60 2.26
C CYS A 344 -13.87 -13.50 3.33
N ILE A 345 -13.72 -13.87 4.60
CA ILE A 345 -13.41 -12.90 5.66
C ILE A 345 -12.04 -12.31 5.34
N ASN A 346 -11.94 -10.98 5.33
CA ASN A 346 -10.70 -10.30 4.97
C ASN A 346 -9.72 -10.34 6.14
N VAL A 347 -8.79 -11.29 6.11
CA VAL A 347 -7.69 -11.38 7.08
C VAL A 347 -6.72 -10.22 6.86
N HIS A 348 -6.77 -9.24 7.75
CA HIS A 348 -5.80 -8.16 7.86
C HIS A 348 -4.90 -8.31 9.08
N ALA A 349 -5.14 -9.30 9.96
CA ALA A 349 -4.27 -9.62 11.07
C ALA A 349 -2.79 -9.71 10.67
N LYS A 350 -1.90 -9.40 11.62
CA LYS A 350 -0.49 -9.76 11.54
C LYS A 350 -0.08 -10.34 12.88
N MET A 351 -0.06 -11.66 12.98
CA MET A 351 0.34 -12.35 14.21
C MET A 351 1.13 -13.63 13.93
N ILE A 352 1.95 -14.02 14.89
CA ILE A 352 2.54 -15.36 14.98
C ILE A 352 2.52 -15.83 16.44
N ALA A 353 2.15 -17.09 16.67
CA ALA A 353 2.23 -17.75 17.96
C ALA A 353 2.99 -19.08 17.79
N ILE A 354 3.93 -19.37 18.68
CA ILE A 354 4.71 -20.61 18.67
C ILE A 354 4.59 -21.31 20.02
N ASP A 355 4.35 -22.62 19.98
CA ASP A 355 4.41 -23.55 21.14
C ASP A 355 3.69 -23.10 22.42
N ASP A 356 2.70 -22.20 22.31
CA ASP A 356 2.10 -21.48 23.45
C ASP A 356 3.12 -20.75 24.34
N GLU A 357 4.35 -20.55 23.86
CA GLU A 357 5.45 -19.93 24.59
C GLU A 357 5.61 -18.46 24.20
N ILE A 358 5.39 -18.11 22.92
CA ILE A 358 5.52 -16.73 22.44
C ILE A 358 4.35 -16.37 21.53
N VAL A 359 3.81 -15.17 21.70
CA VAL A 359 2.90 -14.52 20.75
C VAL A 359 3.46 -13.16 20.34
N ARG A 360 3.35 -12.84 19.04
CA ARG A 360 3.63 -11.51 18.47
C ARG A 360 2.39 -10.99 17.74
N ILE A 361 2.04 -9.73 17.99
CA ILE A 361 0.99 -8.96 17.30
C ILE A 361 1.62 -7.63 16.87
N GLY A 362 1.38 -7.18 15.65
CA GLY A 362 1.99 -5.94 15.15
C GLY A 362 1.39 -5.45 13.85
N SER A 363 2.09 -4.51 13.22
CA SER A 363 1.69 -3.94 11.93
C SER A 363 2.35 -4.62 10.72
N ALA A 364 3.48 -5.33 10.94
CA ALA A 364 4.27 -5.89 9.85
C ALA A 364 3.62 -7.12 9.20
N ASN A 365 3.40 -7.06 7.89
CA ASN A 365 2.94 -8.19 7.08
C ASN A 365 4.09 -9.17 6.77
N LEU A 366 3.79 -10.41 6.37
CA LEU A 366 4.82 -11.33 5.85
C LEU A 366 5.13 -11.05 4.37
N ASN A 367 5.42 -9.79 4.04
CA ASN A 367 5.90 -9.34 2.73
C ASN A 367 7.29 -8.74 2.85
N ASN A 368 8.02 -8.62 1.74
CA ASN A 368 9.39 -8.11 1.78
C ASN A 368 9.43 -6.66 2.26
N ARG A 369 8.40 -5.87 1.93
CA ARG A 369 8.30 -4.47 2.37
C ARG A 369 8.29 -4.30 3.89
N SER A 370 7.49 -5.07 4.62
CA SER A 370 7.37 -4.92 6.07
C SER A 370 8.63 -5.39 6.82
N MET A 371 9.47 -6.21 6.17
CA MET A 371 10.70 -6.75 6.76
C MET A 371 11.90 -5.79 6.67
N GLY A 372 11.87 -4.79 5.79
CA GLY A 372 13.00 -3.86 5.62
C GLY A 372 12.70 -2.49 5.03
N PHE A 373 11.53 -2.26 4.44
CA PHE A 373 11.23 -1.04 3.70
C PHE A 373 10.20 -0.13 4.38
N ASP A 374 9.03 -0.65 4.71
CA ASP A 374 7.99 0.13 5.38
C ASP A 374 8.28 0.20 6.89
N THR A 375 7.91 1.31 7.55
CA THR A 375 8.13 1.36 8.99
C THR A 375 7.02 0.61 9.73
N GLU A 376 7.41 -0.31 10.60
CA GLU A 376 6.52 -1.21 11.34
C GLU A 376 6.77 -1.15 12.86
N CYS A 377 5.81 -1.62 13.65
CA CYS A 377 5.95 -1.76 15.10
C CYS A 377 5.16 -2.97 15.59
N ASP A 378 5.84 -3.82 16.35
CA ASP A 378 5.33 -5.10 16.80
C ASP A 378 5.56 -5.28 18.29
N LEU A 379 4.62 -5.95 18.95
CA LEU A 379 4.69 -6.33 20.35
C LEU A 379 4.73 -7.85 20.46
N ALA A 380 5.61 -8.36 21.31
CA ALA A 380 5.70 -9.78 21.61
C ALA A 380 5.78 -10.05 23.11
N ILE A 381 5.17 -11.14 23.53
CA ILE A 381 5.18 -11.64 24.91
C ILE A 381 5.69 -13.07 24.89
N GLU A 382 6.58 -13.37 25.83
CA GLU A 382 7.18 -14.70 26.01
C GLU A 382 6.86 -15.21 27.42
N ALA A 383 6.44 -16.46 27.53
CA ALA A 383 6.11 -17.10 28.78
C ALA A 383 7.35 -17.32 29.66
N HIS A 384 8.48 -17.68 29.06
CA HIS A 384 9.77 -17.86 29.73
C HIS A 384 9.64 -18.80 30.95
N GLY A 385 8.92 -19.91 30.76
CA GLY A 385 8.61 -20.89 31.81
C GLY A 385 7.50 -20.50 32.80
N GLN A 386 6.87 -19.32 32.66
CA GLN A 386 5.73 -18.93 33.48
C GLN A 386 4.44 -19.51 32.90
N ALA A 387 3.94 -20.59 33.50
CA ALA A 387 2.74 -21.30 33.05
C ALA A 387 1.53 -20.39 32.82
N ARG A 388 1.32 -19.38 33.69
CA ARG A 388 0.21 -18.41 33.56
C ARG A 388 0.21 -17.67 32.22
N ILE A 389 1.40 -17.31 31.70
CA ILE A 389 1.55 -16.58 30.44
C ILE A 389 1.34 -17.56 29.29
N GLY A 390 1.90 -18.77 29.38
CA GLY A 390 1.68 -19.80 28.35
C GLY A 390 0.21 -20.18 28.21
N THR A 391 -0.52 -20.30 29.33
CA THR A 391 -1.98 -20.52 29.31
C THR A 391 -2.73 -19.36 28.64
N ALA A 392 -2.31 -18.11 28.87
CA ALA A 392 -2.94 -16.96 28.22
C ALA A 392 -2.67 -16.93 26.70
N ILE A 393 -1.45 -17.26 26.27
CA ILE A 393 -1.10 -17.39 24.85
C ILE A 393 -1.91 -18.51 24.18
N ALA A 394 -1.97 -19.68 24.82
CA ALA A 394 -2.79 -20.81 24.35
C ALA A 394 -4.27 -20.44 24.24
N GLY A 395 -4.81 -19.78 25.27
CA GLY A 395 -6.18 -19.30 25.30
C GLY A 395 -6.47 -18.29 24.20
N PHE A 396 -5.52 -17.40 23.89
CA PHE A 396 -5.64 -16.45 22.80
C PHE A 396 -5.66 -17.15 21.43
N ARG A 397 -4.70 -18.05 21.14
CA ARG A 397 -4.71 -18.88 19.92
C ARG A 397 -6.04 -19.63 19.78
N ASN A 398 -6.50 -20.25 20.87
CA ASN A 398 -7.74 -21.01 20.86
C ASN A 398 -8.96 -20.13 20.58
N ARG A 399 -8.96 -18.88 21.06
CA ARG A 399 -10.03 -17.90 20.74
C ARG A 399 -10.05 -17.58 19.25
N LEU A 400 -8.90 -17.32 18.63
CA LEU A 400 -8.81 -17.02 17.20
C LEU A 400 -9.25 -18.21 16.33
N LEU A 401 -8.81 -19.42 16.66
CA LEU A 401 -9.26 -20.62 15.95
C LEU A 401 -10.76 -20.88 16.17
N ALA A 402 -11.26 -20.64 17.38
CA ALA A 402 -12.67 -20.81 17.71
C ALA A 402 -13.56 -19.84 16.91
N GLU A 403 -13.09 -18.62 16.74
CA GLU A 403 -13.71 -17.63 15.86
C GLU A 403 -13.79 -18.16 14.43
N HIS A 404 -12.68 -18.53 13.79
CA HIS A 404 -12.68 -19.00 12.40
C HIS A 404 -13.46 -20.31 12.18
N LEU A 405 -13.57 -21.17 13.21
CA LEU A 405 -14.18 -22.49 13.13
C LEU A 405 -15.58 -22.57 13.76
N ASP A 406 -16.22 -21.43 14.05
CA ASP A 406 -17.58 -21.36 14.61
C ASP A 406 -17.77 -22.28 15.84
N THR A 407 -16.85 -22.17 16.79
CA THR A 407 -16.83 -23.01 17.99
C THR A 407 -16.35 -22.23 19.21
N THR A 408 -16.08 -22.91 20.32
CA THR A 408 -15.56 -22.30 21.55
C THR A 408 -14.07 -22.57 21.74
N ALA A 409 -13.37 -21.66 22.42
CA ALA A 409 -11.95 -21.83 22.75
C ALA A 409 -11.69 -23.11 23.57
N ASP A 410 -12.64 -23.50 24.44
CA ASP A 410 -12.58 -24.75 25.21
C ASP A 410 -12.66 -25.99 24.32
N ALA A 411 -13.48 -25.94 23.25
CA ALA A 411 -13.54 -27.03 22.27
C ALA A 411 -12.20 -27.17 21.53
N ILE A 412 -11.60 -26.05 21.10
CA ILE A 412 -10.25 -26.06 20.50
C ILE A 412 -9.23 -26.66 21.47
N ALA A 413 -9.21 -26.21 22.73
CA ALA A 413 -8.28 -26.69 23.75
C ALA A 413 -8.41 -28.19 23.98
N LYS A 414 -9.65 -28.69 24.12
CA LYS A 414 -9.94 -30.11 24.34
C LYS A 414 -9.51 -30.97 23.15
N THR A 415 -9.86 -30.56 21.93
CA THR A 415 -9.49 -31.31 20.73
C THR A 415 -7.98 -31.28 20.50
N LEU A 416 -7.30 -30.15 20.74
CA LEU A 416 -5.84 -30.07 20.64
C LEU A 416 -5.13 -30.99 21.64
N ALA A 417 -5.63 -31.07 22.88
CA ALA A 417 -5.10 -31.99 23.88
C ALA A 417 -5.30 -33.47 23.49
N GLN A 418 -6.36 -33.78 22.73
CA GLN A 418 -6.64 -35.13 22.25
C GLN A 418 -5.80 -35.51 21.02
N GLU A 419 -5.71 -34.60 20.04
CA GLU A 419 -5.05 -34.86 18.77
C GLU A 419 -3.52 -34.69 18.83
N GLY A 420 -3.02 -33.86 19.75
CA GLY A 420 -1.60 -33.51 19.86
C GLY A 420 -1.04 -32.81 18.62
N SER A 421 -1.92 -32.30 17.76
CA SER A 421 -1.59 -31.67 16.47
C SER A 421 -2.59 -30.56 16.18
N LEU A 422 -2.06 -29.38 15.86
CA LEU A 422 -2.85 -28.21 15.50
C LEU A 422 -3.59 -28.43 14.19
N ILE A 423 -2.93 -29.06 13.21
CA ILE A 423 -3.55 -29.38 11.92
C ILE A 423 -4.72 -30.35 12.11
N LYS A 424 -4.51 -31.47 12.82
CA LYS A 424 -5.60 -32.43 13.07
C LYS A 424 -6.76 -31.81 13.84
N THR A 425 -6.47 -30.91 14.77
CA THR A 425 -7.50 -30.17 15.53
C THR A 425 -8.38 -29.34 14.61
N ILE A 426 -7.76 -28.59 13.68
CA ILE A 426 -8.49 -27.79 12.70
C ILE A 426 -9.32 -28.72 11.81
N GLU A 427 -8.72 -29.76 11.24
CA GLU A 427 -9.44 -30.72 10.38
C GLU A 427 -10.64 -31.38 11.08
N ALA A 428 -10.50 -31.74 12.36
CA ALA A 428 -11.59 -32.34 13.14
C ALA A 428 -12.76 -31.38 13.43
N LEU A 429 -12.52 -30.07 13.38
CA LEU A 429 -13.49 -29.03 13.73
C LEU A 429 -13.97 -28.22 12.53
N ARG A 430 -13.42 -28.46 11.33
CA ARG A 430 -13.88 -27.89 10.06
C ARG A 430 -15.26 -28.42 9.67
N GLY A 431 -15.92 -27.71 8.74
CA GLY A 431 -17.20 -28.13 8.15
C GLY A 431 -18.44 -27.46 8.75
N LYS A 432 -18.25 -26.54 9.69
CA LYS A 432 -19.31 -25.65 10.19
C LYS A 432 -19.59 -24.48 9.21
N PRO A 433 -20.69 -23.73 9.39
CA PRO A 433 -21.06 -22.64 8.47
C PRO A 433 -19.97 -21.58 8.30
N ARG A 434 -19.36 -21.11 9.40
CA ARG A 434 -18.08 -20.37 9.36
C ARG A 434 -16.94 -21.35 9.63
N THR A 435 -15.98 -21.41 8.70
CA THR A 435 -14.91 -22.41 8.75
C THR A 435 -13.68 -21.96 7.99
N LEU A 436 -12.61 -22.74 8.10
CA LEU A 436 -11.38 -22.57 7.35
C LEU A 436 -11.43 -23.44 6.08
N GLN A 437 -11.12 -22.84 4.93
CA GLN A 437 -10.91 -23.55 3.67
C GLN A 437 -9.43 -23.58 3.32
N GLU A 438 -8.95 -24.72 2.83
CA GLU A 438 -7.54 -24.91 2.46
C GLU A 438 -7.24 -24.32 1.08
N PHE A 439 -6.03 -23.80 0.89
CA PHE A 439 -5.52 -23.40 -0.43
C PHE A 439 -5.17 -24.65 -1.26
N GLU A 440 -6.19 -25.34 -1.79
CA GLU A 440 -6.01 -26.55 -2.59
C GLU A 440 -5.50 -26.27 -4.01
N HIS A 441 -6.02 -25.19 -4.64
CA HIS A 441 -5.72 -24.84 -6.02
C HIS A 441 -4.82 -23.61 -6.08
N LEU A 442 -3.57 -23.80 -6.50
CA LEU A 442 -2.58 -22.74 -6.63
C LEU A 442 -2.34 -22.42 -8.10
N ASP A 443 -2.90 -21.30 -8.56
CA ASP A 443 -2.84 -20.83 -9.94
C ASP A 443 -1.41 -20.83 -10.53
N GLU A 444 -1.32 -21.04 -11.84
CA GLU A 444 -0.08 -20.86 -12.58
C GLU A 444 0.07 -19.42 -13.05
N TRP A 445 1.23 -18.83 -12.76
CA TRP A 445 1.58 -17.47 -13.12
C TRP A 445 2.78 -17.49 -14.06
N SER A 446 2.76 -16.61 -15.07
CA SER A 446 3.92 -16.46 -15.97
C SER A 446 5.13 -15.84 -15.25
N ASP A 447 6.35 -16.17 -15.69
CA ASP A 447 7.59 -15.58 -15.16
C ASP A 447 7.62 -14.04 -15.22
N VAL A 448 6.94 -13.48 -16.23
CA VAL A 448 6.80 -12.02 -16.40
C VAL A 448 5.93 -11.43 -15.29
N ALA A 449 4.83 -12.09 -14.93
CA ALA A 449 3.96 -11.65 -13.85
C ALA A 449 4.68 -11.70 -12.49
N ILE A 450 5.48 -12.75 -12.25
CA ILE A 450 6.30 -12.88 -11.04
C ILE A 450 7.36 -11.77 -10.98
N SER A 451 8.07 -11.50 -12.09
CA SER A 451 9.08 -10.44 -12.15
C SER A 451 8.50 -9.04 -11.89
N VAL A 452 7.29 -8.77 -12.42
CA VAL A 452 6.56 -7.53 -12.12
C VAL A 452 6.12 -7.49 -10.65
N ALA A 453 5.74 -8.64 -10.10
CA ALA A 453 5.32 -8.74 -8.72
C ALA A 453 6.43 -8.41 -7.72
N GLU A 454 7.64 -8.92 -7.94
CA GLU A 454 8.83 -8.62 -7.12
C GLU A 454 9.17 -7.13 -7.09
N LEU A 455 8.94 -6.41 -8.20
CA LEU A 455 9.14 -4.95 -8.27
C LEU A 455 8.15 -4.17 -7.40
N CYS A 456 6.97 -4.73 -7.12
CA CYS A 456 5.93 -4.10 -6.30
C CYS A 456 6.08 -4.40 -4.80
N ASP A 457 6.85 -5.43 -4.43
CA ASP A 457 7.17 -5.83 -3.05
C ASP A 457 8.68 -5.82 -2.76
N PRO A 458 9.37 -4.66 -2.78
CA PRO A 458 10.80 -4.60 -2.55
C PRO A 458 11.19 -4.75 -1.07
N GLU A 459 12.26 -5.50 -0.79
CA GLU A 459 12.80 -5.76 0.57
C GLU A 459 13.48 -4.54 1.20
N ARG A 460 14.10 -3.71 0.37
CA ARG A 460 14.81 -2.50 0.79
C ARG A 460 14.19 -1.30 0.12
N PRO A 461 14.40 -0.10 0.69
CA PRO A 461 14.19 1.11 -0.06
C PRO A 461 14.80 0.97 -1.43
N VAL A 462 13.96 1.11 -2.46
CA VAL A 462 14.46 1.44 -3.79
C VAL A 462 15.03 2.82 -3.61
N MET A 463 16.29 2.87 -3.18
CA MET A 463 17.04 4.09 -3.04
C MET A 463 16.98 4.66 -4.43
N VAL A 464 16.17 5.71 -4.59
CA VAL A 464 16.27 6.54 -5.77
C VAL A 464 17.73 6.98 -5.84
N GLU A 465 18.43 7.13 -4.70
CA GLU A 465 19.89 7.22 -4.57
C GLU A 465 20.71 6.05 -5.11
N GLN A 466 20.29 4.77 -5.17
CA GLN A 466 21.06 3.67 -5.80
C GLN A 466 20.85 3.61 -7.31
N LEU A 467 19.63 3.88 -7.76
CA LEU A 467 19.36 4.22 -9.16
C LEU A 467 20.09 5.52 -9.54
N ILE A 468 20.26 6.46 -8.63
CA ILE A 468 20.93 7.75 -8.83
C ILE A 468 22.44 7.67 -8.62
N THR A 469 23.03 6.82 -7.79
CA THR A 469 24.50 6.66 -7.72
C THR A 469 25.01 5.87 -8.91
N GLN A 470 24.15 5.10 -9.59
CA GLN A 470 24.37 4.66 -10.98
C GLN A 470 24.29 5.82 -12.02
N PHE A 471 23.81 7.01 -11.67
CA PHE A 471 23.61 8.14 -12.61
C PHE A 471 24.20 9.53 -12.21
N SER A 472 24.63 9.79 -10.97
CA SER A 472 25.54 10.85 -10.48
C SER A 472 25.45 11.05 -8.94
N PRO A 473 26.58 11.21 -8.21
CA PRO A 473 26.65 11.01 -6.75
C PRO A 473 26.31 12.23 -5.87
N ASP A 474 26.14 13.43 -6.42
CA ASP A 474 26.26 14.64 -5.59
C ASP A 474 24.95 15.45 -5.38
N ILE A 475 24.45 15.38 -4.14
CA ILE A 475 23.95 16.49 -3.29
C ILE A 475 22.43 16.85 -3.24
N ASP A 476 22.05 17.20 -2.00
CA ASP A 476 20.84 17.52 -1.21
C ASP A 476 19.82 18.58 -1.68
N ILE A 477 18.58 18.50 -1.15
CA ILE A 477 17.41 19.33 -1.53
C ILE A 477 16.74 20.03 -0.32
N LYS A 478 16.53 21.36 -0.41
CA LYS A 478 15.62 22.15 0.45
C LYS A 478 14.34 22.61 -0.30
N LYS A 479 13.24 22.76 0.46
CA LYS A 479 11.81 22.90 0.07
C LYS A 479 11.42 24.26 -0.56
N SER A 480 10.43 24.26 -1.47
CA SER A 480 9.68 25.46 -1.93
C SER A 480 8.19 25.18 -2.26
N ALA A 481 7.36 26.23 -2.20
CA ALA A 481 5.90 26.31 -1.92
C ALA A 481 4.89 25.93 -3.07
N PRO A 482 3.55 26.14 -2.91
CA PRO A 482 2.59 25.11 -2.49
C PRO A 482 1.66 24.62 -3.62
N LEU A 483 1.47 23.30 -3.65
CA LEU A 483 0.68 22.48 -4.58
C LEU A 483 -0.81 22.87 -4.70
N LEU A 484 -1.33 23.62 -3.71
CA LEU A 484 -2.74 23.97 -3.51
C LEU A 484 -3.37 24.67 -4.72
N MET A 485 -2.69 25.66 -5.29
CA MET A 485 -3.23 26.46 -6.39
C MET A 485 -3.33 25.67 -7.70
N LYS A 486 -2.45 24.69 -7.90
CA LYS A 486 -2.48 23.80 -9.07
C LYS A 486 -3.63 22.78 -8.96
N LEU A 487 -3.94 22.33 -7.74
CA LEU A 487 -5.05 21.43 -7.44
C LEU A 487 -6.43 22.08 -7.62
N VAL A 488 -6.61 23.35 -7.20
CA VAL A 488 -7.88 24.09 -7.42
C VAL A 488 -8.23 24.15 -8.91
N ILE A 489 -7.24 24.47 -9.75
CA ILE A 489 -7.45 24.62 -11.19
C ILE A 489 -7.85 23.28 -11.83
N ALA A 490 -7.21 22.18 -11.43
CA ALA A 490 -7.55 20.85 -11.93
C ALA A 490 -8.98 20.44 -11.54
N VAL A 491 -9.37 20.63 -10.28
CA VAL A 491 -10.71 20.29 -9.78
C VAL A 491 -11.80 21.08 -10.49
N LEU A 492 -11.59 22.37 -10.76
CA LEU A 492 -12.55 23.19 -11.50
C LEU A 492 -12.72 22.71 -12.95
N ILE A 493 -11.64 22.30 -13.61
CA ILE A 493 -11.67 21.79 -14.98
C ILE A 493 -12.41 20.45 -15.05
N PHE A 494 -12.03 19.47 -14.22
CA PHE A 494 -12.65 18.14 -14.26
C PHE A 494 -14.09 18.14 -13.71
N GLY A 495 -14.39 18.96 -12.70
CA GLY A 495 -15.75 19.16 -12.21
C GLY A 495 -16.66 19.81 -13.25
N GLY A 496 -16.15 20.78 -14.01
CA GLY A 496 -16.87 21.39 -15.13
C GLY A 496 -17.18 20.38 -16.25
N LEU A 497 -16.19 19.55 -16.64
CA LEU A 497 -16.37 18.52 -17.66
C LEU A 497 -17.37 17.44 -17.22
N PHE A 498 -17.35 17.03 -15.95
CA PHE A 498 -18.32 16.08 -15.40
C PHE A 498 -19.74 16.68 -15.34
N ALA A 499 -19.87 17.94 -14.95
CA ALA A 499 -21.15 18.64 -14.93
C ALA A 499 -21.76 18.75 -16.34
N ILE A 500 -20.92 19.07 -17.34
CA ILE A 500 -21.32 19.07 -18.75
C ILE A 500 -21.77 17.66 -19.17
N TRP A 501 -21.00 16.63 -18.85
CA TRP A 501 -21.33 15.23 -19.20
C TRP A 501 -22.64 14.74 -18.56
N ARG A 502 -22.92 15.13 -17.32
CA ARG A 502 -24.06 14.61 -16.54
C ARG A 502 -25.39 15.33 -16.78
N TRP A 503 -25.33 16.63 -17.11
CA TRP A 503 -26.49 17.50 -17.19
C TRP A 503 -26.77 18.06 -18.59
N THR A 504 -26.03 17.61 -19.61
CA THR A 504 -26.37 17.87 -21.01
C THR A 504 -26.70 16.56 -21.75
N PRO A 505 -27.40 16.61 -22.90
CA PRO A 505 -27.73 15.42 -23.70
C PRO A 505 -26.51 14.71 -24.34
N LEU A 506 -25.28 15.16 -24.05
CA LEU A 506 -24.05 14.65 -24.68
C LEU A 506 -23.87 13.13 -24.54
N PHE A 507 -24.37 12.49 -23.47
CA PHE A 507 -24.32 11.03 -23.32
C PHE A 507 -25.17 10.28 -24.37
N GLU A 508 -26.28 10.85 -24.82
CA GLU A 508 -27.17 10.23 -25.83
C GLU A 508 -26.59 10.27 -27.25
N TYR A 509 -25.60 11.13 -27.50
CA TYR A 509 -24.87 11.24 -28.77
C TYR A 509 -23.54 10.45 -28.79
N VAL A 510 -23.19 9.74 -27.72
CA VAL A 510 -21.89 9.05 -27.55
C VAL A 510 -22.11 7.55 -27.33
N SER A 511 -22.75 6.88 -28.29
CA SER A 511 -22.55 5.43 -28.48
C SER A 511 -21.23 5.21 -29.22
N ALA A 512 -20.61 4.03 -29.08
CA ALA A 512 -19.38 3.71 -29.81
C ALA A 512 -19.57 3.86 -31.33
N GLU A 513 -20.76 3.53 -31.83
CA GLU A 513 -21.18 3.71 -33.22
C GLU A 513 -21.30 5.20 -33.58
N ALA A 514 -22.02 6.01 -32.78
CA ALA A 514 -22.18 7.45 -33.04
C ALA A 514 -20.85 8.22 -33.00
N ALA A 515 -19.94 7.86 -32.08
CA ALA A 515 -18.61 8.45 -32.01
C ALA A 515 -17.74 8.09 -33.24
N THR A 516 -17.92 6.86 -33.75
CA THR A 516 -17.21 6.39 -34.95
C THR A 516 -17.76 7.06 -36.20
N ASP A 517 -19.07 7.19 -36.33
CA ASP A 517 -19.73 7.84 -37.46
C ASP A 517 -19.44 9.33 -37.50
N TRP A 518 -19.50 10.01 -36.36
CA TRP A 518 -19.11 11.41 -36.24
C TRP A 518 -17.64 11.63 -36.62
N ALA A 519 -16.72 10.76 -36.18
CA ALA A 519 -15.32 10.88 -36.52
C ALA A 519 -15.08 10.73 -38.04
N ARG A 520 -15.82 9.86 -38.73
CA ARG A 520 -15.75 9.71 -40.19
C ARG A 520 -16.36 10.89 -40.93
N GLU A 521 -17.52 11.36 -40.49
CA GLU A 521 -18.18 12.54 -41.06
C GLU A 521 -17.27 13.77 -40.91
N PHE A 522 -16.70 13.96 -39.73
CA PHE A 522 -15.71 15.00 -39.46
C PHE A 522 -14.46 14.84 -40.35
N GLY A 523 -13.97 13.62 -40.55
CA GLY A 523 -12.83 13.33 -41.43
C GLY A 523 -13.03 13.80 -42.88
N GLY A 524 -14.28 13.88 -43.36
CA GLY A 524 -14.62 14.43 -44.67
C GLY A 524 -14.55 15.96 -44.77
N HIS A 525 -14.47 16.67 -43.64
CA HIS A 525 -14.47 18.13 -43.63
C HIS A 525 -13.07 18.69 -44.02
N PRO A 526 -12.97 19.70 -44.91
CA PRO A 526 -11.67 20.21 -45.40
C PRO A 526 -10.73 20.74 -44.31
N ALA A 527 -11.27 21.24 -43.20
CA ALA A 527 -10.48 21.73 -42.06
C ALA A 527 -10.04 20.62 -41.09
N ALA A 528 -10.58 19.41 -41.20
CA ALA A 528 -10.40 18.35 -40.21
C ALA A 528 -8.94 17.94 -39.99
N PRO A 529 -8.07 17.79 -41.01
CA PRO A 529 -6.66 17.50 -40.80
C PRO A 529 -5.96 18.54 -39.90
N TRP A 530 -6.24 19.81 -40.11
CA TRP A 530 -5.66 20.93 -39.35
C TRP A 530 -6.17 20.96 -37.92
N LEU A 531 -7.47 20.73 -37.74
CA LEU A 531 -8.10 20.68 -36.42
C LEU A 531 -7.59 19.50 -35.59
N VAL A 532 -7.44 18.32 -36.20
CA VAL A 532 -6.84 17.16 -35.54
C VAL A 532 -5.40 17.44 -35.15
N MET A 533 -4.56 17.94 -36.06
CA MET A 533 -3.17 18.30 -35.74
C MET A 533 -3.09 19.33 -34.60
N GLY A 534 -3.94 20.36 -34.62
CA GLY A 534 -4.01 21.39 -33.58
C GLY A 534 -4.49 20.86 -32.22
N SER A 535 -5.42 19.91 -32.23
CA SER A 535 -6.01 19.33 -31.01
C SER A 535 -4.97 18.71 -30.08
N TYR A 536 -3.90 18.08 -30.60
CA TYR A 536 -2.82 17.51 -29.80
C TYR A 536 -2.10 18.55 -28.95
N THR A 537 -1.99 19.78 -29.45
CA THR A 537 -1.39 20.89 -28.71
C THR A 537 -2.29 21.26 -27.54
N VAL A 538 -3.57 21.52 -27.79
CA VAL A 538 -4.57 21.84 -26.75
C VAL A 538 -4.65 20.73 -25.70
N ALA A 539 -4.78 19.48 -26.16
CA ALA A 539 -4.81 18.27 -25.35
C ALA A 539 -3.60 18.11 -24.43
N SER A 540 -2.41 18.51 -24.89
CA SER A 540 -1.19 18.44 -24.08
C SER A 540 -1.24 19.36 -22.85
N PHE A 541 -1.95 20.49 -22.92
CA PHE A 541 -2.10 21.44 -21.82
C PHE A 541 -3.12 20.99 -20.77
N ILE A 542 -4.16 20.27 -21.20
CA ILE A 542 -5.18 19.70 -20.31
C ILE A 542 -4.87 18.24 -19.90
N MET A 543 -3.70 17.73 -20.27
CA MET A 543 -3.26 16.35 -20.02
C MET A 543 -4.22 15.27 -20.56
N PHE A 544 -4.91 15.55 -21.66
CA PHE A 544 -5.85 14.61 -22.27
C PHE A 544 -5.11 13.36 -22.80
N PRO A 545 -5.69 12.15 -22.66
CA PRO A 545 -5.05 10.91 -23.11
C PRO A 545 -4.80 10.90 -24.63
N ARG A 546 -3.53 11.02 -25.03
CA ARG A 546 -3.11 11.01 -26.44
C ARG A 546 -3.60 9.80 -27.24
N PRO A 547 -3.62 8.56 -26.70
CA PRO A 547 -4.11 7.40 -27.45
C PRO A 547 -5.54 7.57 -27.98
N LEU A 548 -6.41 8.28 -27.25
CA LEU A 548 -7.79 8.53 -27.68
C LEU A 548 -7.86 9.48 -28.88
N LEU A 549 -7.01 10.51 -28.93
CA LEU A 549 -6.91 11.38 -30.10
C LEU A 549 -6.31 10.66 -31.31
N THR A 550 -5.39 9.73 -31.06
CA THR A 550 -4.80 8.91 -32.13
C THR A 550 -5.84 7.93 -32.68
N LEU A 551 -6.66 7.33 -31.82
CA LEU A 551 -7.79 6.52 -32.22
C LEU A 551 -8.79 7.32 -33.07
N ALA A 552 -9.20 8.51 -32.61
CA ALA A 552 -10.12 9.37 -33.36
C ALA A 552 -9.54 9.79 -34.73
N ALA A 553 -8.25 10.09 -34.80
CA ALA A 553 -7.58 10.42 -36.07
C ALA A 553 -7.53 9.22 -37.03
N VAL A 554 -7.31 8.01 -36.52
CA VAL A 554 -7.31 6.78 -37.31
C VAL A 554 -8.70 6.46 -37.84
N ILE A 555 -9.74 6.59 -37.01
CA ILE A 555 -11.12 6.40 -37.45
C ILE A 555 -11.52 7.43 -38.51
N ALA A 556 -11.10 8.68 -38.36
CA ALA A 556 -11.47 9.77 -39.26
C ALA A 556 -10.77 9.71 -40.64
N PHE A 557 -9.51 9.29 -40.70
CA PHE A 557 -8.68 9.39 -41.92
C PHE A 557 -8.08 8.05 -42.37
N GLY A 558 -8.36 6.95 -41.67
CA GLY A 558 -7.70 5.66 -41.85
C GLY A 558 -6.32 5.59 -41.19
N ALA A 559 -5.75 4.39 -41.12
CA ALA A 559 -4.50 4.13 -40.40
C ALA A 559 -3.32 5.02 -40.83
N TRP A 560 -3.09 5.18 -42.14
CA TRP A 560 -1.92 5.88 -42.66
C TRP A 560 -2.00 7.41 -42.53
N LEU A 561 -3.12 8.01 -42.97
CA LEU A 561 -3.32 9.45 -42.85
C LEU A 561 -3.60 9.85 -41.39
N GLY A 562 -4.33 9.04 -40.65
CA GLY A 562 -4.55 9.21 -39.21
C GLY A 562 -3.23 9.18 -38.43
N PHE A 563 -2.33 8.24 -38.73
CA PHE A 563 -0.97 8.24 -38.20
C PHE A 563 -0.21 9.52 -38.57
N ALA A 564 -0.22 9.92 -39.85
CA ALA A 564 0.50 11.10 -40.30
C ALA A 564 0.03 12.36 -39.58
N TYR A 565 -1.28 12.59 -39.49
CA TYR A 565 -1.86 13.75 -38.79
C TYR A 565 -1.63 13.67 -37.27
N ALA A 566 -1.74 12.48 -36.67
CA ALA A 566 -1.43 12.29 -35.25
C ALA A 566 0.04 12.59 -34.95
N PHE A 567 0.96 12.07 -35.76
CA PHE A 567 2.39 12.24 -35.56
C PHE A 567 2.81 13.70 -35.78
N ILE A 568 2.30 14.36 -36.83
CA ILE A 568 2.52 15.80 -37.04
C ILE A 568 1.94 16.60 -35.87
N GLY A 569 0.72 16.28 -35.41
CA GLY A 569 0.10 16.92 -34.25
C GLY A 569 0.92 16.76 -32.96
N ILE A 570 1.47 15.57 -32.69
CA ILE A 570 2.36 15.30 -31.56
C ILE A 570 3.64 16.14 -31.67
N GLN A 571 4.22 16.27 -32.86
CA GLN A 571 5.42 17.07 -33.09
C GLN A 571 5.15 18.57 -32.95
N LEU A 572 3.99 19.05 -33.40
CA LEU A 572 3.54 20.44 -33.20
C LEU A 572 3.31 20.74 -31.71
N ALA A 573 2.65 19.83 -30.99
CA ALA A 573 2.46 19.95 -29.55
C ALA A 573 3.79 19.93 -28.79
N ALA A 574 4.71 19.05 -29.20
CA ALA A 574 6.07 18.98 -28.70
C ALA A 574 6.81 20.31 -28.91
N LEU A 575 6.72 20.89 -30.11
CA LEU A 575 7.34 22.16 -30.45
C LEU A 575 6.77 23.32 -29.62
N ALA A 576 5.45 23.43 -29.52
CA ALA A 576 4.77 24.50 -28.77
C ALA A 576 5.15 24.47 -27.28
N THR A 577 5.10 23.30 -26.66
CA THR A 577 5.44 23.12 -25.23
C THR A 577 6.95 23.24 -24.96
N TYR A 578 7.81 22.89 -25.92
CA TYR A 578 9.24 23.21 -25.88
C TYR A 578 9.51 24.70 -25.99
N ALA A 579 8.84 25.41 -26.91
CA ALA A 579 8.99 26.85 -27.09
C ALA A 579 8.56 27.59 -25.81
N MET A 580 7.47 27.15 -25.18
CA MET A 580 7.04 27.64 -23.87
C MET A 580 8.10 27.38 -22.78
N GLY A 581 8.66 26.17 -22.71
CA GLY A 581 9.76 25.88 -21.78
C GLY A 581 11.00 26.74 -22.02
N ARG A 582 11.29 27.06 -23.29
CA ARG A 582 12.42 27.89 -23.71
C ARG A 582 12.23 29.37 -23.40
N SER A 583 10.99 29.87 -23.41
CA SER A 583 10.65 31.25 -23.04
C SER A 583 10.54 31.46 -21.52
N MET A 584 10.33 30.39 -20.76
CA MET A 584 10.30 30.45 -19.30
C MET A 584 11.69 30.61 -18.66
N SER A 585 11.72 31.32 -17.53
CA SER A 585 12.91 31.37 -16.68
C SER A 585 13.24 29.98 -16.13
N ARG A 586 14.53 29.72 -15.91
CA ARG A 586 15.03 28.45 -15.35
C ARG A 586 14.37 28.12 -14.01
N ASP A 587 14.07 29.14 -13.21
CA ASP A 587 13.43 29.01 -11.91
C ASP A 587 11.92 28.70 -12.00
N THR A 588 11.22 29.22 -13.01
CA THR A 588 9.81 28.89 -13.27
C THR A 588 9.66 27.41 -13.65
N VAL A 589 10.51 26.92 -14.54
CA VAL A 589 10.50 25.51 -14.97
C VAL A 589 10.88 24.60 -13.79
N ARG A 590 11.85 25.00 -12.96
CA ARG A 590 12.21 24.29 -11.73
C ARG A 590 11.04 24.13 -10.75
N ARG A 591 10.13 25.10 -10.65
CA ARG A 591 8.91 25.04 -9.81
C ARG A 591 7.80 24.14 -10.38
N ILE A 592 7.79 23.93 -11.70
CA ILE A 592 6.79 23.10 -12.39
C ILE A 592 7.25 21.64 -12.44
N ALA A 593 8.53 21.44 -12.76
CA ALA A 593 9.15 20.14 -12.96
C ALA A 593 9.70 19.53 -11.65
N GLY A 594 10.02 20.35 -10.64
CA GLY A 594 10.57 19.90 -9.37
C GLY A 594 12.10 19.75 -9.36
N PRO A 595 12.71 19.54 -8.17
CA PRO A 595 14.16 19.61 -7.99
C PRO A 595 14.95 18.51 -8.72
N LYS A 596 14.33 17.36 -9.01
CA LYS A 596 14.96 16.22 -9.73
C LYS A 596 15.24 16.51 -11.22
N LEU A 597 14.59 17.51 -11.83
CA LEU A 597 14.66 17.79 -13.27
C LEU A 597 15.81 18.72 -13.71
N ASN A 598 16.56 19.29 -12.75
CA ASN A 598 17.82 19.99 -13.03
C ASN A 598 18.92 19.06 -13.58
N ARG A 599 18.92 17.76 -13.21
CA ARG A 599 19.88 16.78 -13.74
C ARG A 599 19.55 16.34 -15.17
N ILE A 600 18.26 16.15 -15.48
CA ILE A 600 17.79 15.90 -16.85
C ILE A 600 18.20 17.06 -17.76
N SER A 601 18.08 18.31 -17.30
CA SER A 601 18.56 19.49 -18.03
C SER A 601 20.06 19.48 -18.34
N LYS A 602 20.90 18.91 -17.45
CA LYS A 602 22.36 18.81 -17.64
C LYS A 602 22.72 17.74 -18.68
N VAL A 603 22.18 16.53 -18.56
CA VAL A 603 22.39 15.43 -19.54
C VAL A 603 21.88 15.80 -20.93
N LEU A 604 20.74 16.49 -20.99
CA LEU A 604 20.16 17.02 -22.23
C LEU A 604 21.08 18.06 -22.92
N ARG A 605 21.86 18.83 -22.16
CA ARG A 605 22.85 19.77 -22.72
C ARG A 605 24.09 19.06 -23.27
N GLU A 606 24.55 18.01 -22.58
CA GLU A 606 25.79 17.30 -22.92
C GLU A 606 25.60 16.30 -24.07
N LYS A 607 24.54 15.48 -24.04
CA LYS A 607 24.30 14.41 -25.02
C LYS A 607 23.27 14.77 -26.10
N GLY A 608 22.62 15.93 -25.99
CA GLY A 608 21.77 16.50 -27.04
C GLY A 608 20.72 15.54 -27.60
N LEU A 609 20.88 15.16 -28.87
CA LEU A 609 19.95 14.30 -29.62
C LEU A 609 19.71 12.93 -28.95
N LEU A 610 20.77 12.22 -28.55
CA LEU A 610 20.66 10.88 -27.97
C LEU A 610 19.90 10.89 -26.63
N ALA A 611 20.09 11.94 -25.84
CA ALA A 611 19.37 12.12 -24.58
C ALA A 611 17.87 12.35 -24.82
N VAL A 612 17.51 13.11 -25.86
CA VAL A 612 16.10 13.32 -26.21
C VAL A 612 15.45 12.00 -26.65
N ILE A 613 16.13 11.20 -27.50
CA ILE A 613 15.61 9.89 -27.94
C ILE A 613 15.36 8.97 -26.76
N ALA A 614 16.35 8.79 -25.89
CA ALA A 614 16.22 7.93 -24.70
C ALA A 614 15.06 8.39 -23.78
N LEU A 615 14.93 9.70 -23.59
CA LEU A 615 13.89 10.30 -22.75
C LEU A 615 12.47 10.11 -23.30
N ARG A 616 12.32 9.87 -24.62
CA ARG A 616 11.02 9.60 -25.24
C ARG A 616 10.60 8.15 -25.18
N VAL A 617 11.57 7.25 -25.17
CA VAL A 617 11.31 5.80 -25.11
C VAL A 617 10.96 5.38 -23.68
N ILE A 618 11.52 6.05 -22.67
CA ILE A 618 11.30 5.71 -21.26
C ILE A 618 10.24 6.64 -20.63
N PRO A 619 9.13 6.10 -20.10
CA PRO A 619 8.04 6.90 -19.53
C PRO A 619 8.38 7.41 -18.12
N ILE A 620 9.22 8.43 -18.01
CA ILE A 620 9.66 8.97 -16.70
C ILE A 620 8.83 10.16 -16.18
N ALA A 621 8.08 10.84 -17.04
CA ALA A 621 7.31 12.04 -16.68
C ALA A 621 6.24 12.38 -17.75
N PRO A 622 5.22 13.20 -17.42
CA PRO A 622 4.20 13.63 -18.38
C PRO A 622 4.79 14.39 -19.58
N PHE A 623 4.18 14.20 -20.77
CA PHE A 623 4.67 14.71 -22.07
C PHE A 623 5.01 16.20 -22.07
N ILE A 624 4.11 17.05 -21.57
CA ILE A 624 4.30 18.50 -21.49
C ILE A 624 5.49 18.89 -20.59
N VAL A 625 5.67 18.19 -19.47
CA VAL A 625 6.74 18.47 -18.50
C VAL A 625 8.10 18.19 -19.12
N VAL A 626 8.23 17.06 -19.82
CA VAL A 626 9.46 16.68 -20.54
C VAL A 626 9.83 17.75 -21.57
N ASN A 627 8.86 18.19 -22.39
CA ASN A 627 9.06 19.18 -23.45
C ASN A 627 9.52 20.53 -22.90
N MET A 628 8.85 20.99 -21.84
CA MET A 628 9.19 22.24 -21.17
C MET A 628 10.59 22.21 -20.58
N VAL A 629 11.00 21.08 -20.00
CA VAL A 629 12.33 20.94 -19.41
C VAL A 629 13.42 20.91 -20.49
N ILE A 630 13.19 20.22 -21.61
CA ILE A 630 14.10 20.24 -22.75
C ILE A 630 14.23 21.67 -23.32
N GLY A 631 13.12 22.41 -23.38
CA GLY A 631 13.08 23.83 -23.76
C GLY A 631 13.89 24.71 -22.83
N ALA A 632 13.66 24.61 -21.53
CA ALA A 632 14.35 25.37 -20.48
C ALA A 632 15.85 25.01 -20.40
N ALA A 633 16.20 23.76 -20.73
CA ALA A 633 17.57 23.29 -20.85
C ALA A 633 18.31 23.91 -22.04
N ARG A 634 17.60 24.60 -22.96
CA ARG A 634 18.14 25.23 -24.17
C ARG A 634 18.77 24.22 -25.14
N VAL A 635 18.28 22.98 -25.19
CA VAL A 635 18.69 21.99 -26.20
C VAL A 635 18.50 22.58 -27.60
N LYS A 636 19.36 22.22 -28.56
CA LYS A 636 19.22 22.68 -29.94
C LYS A 636 17.87 22.20 -30.50
N LEU A 637 17.14 23.09 -31.17
CA LEU A 637 15.79 22.79 -31.66
C LEU A 637 15.77 21.54 -32.56
N TRP A 638 16.78 21.36 -33.40
CA TRP A 638 16.86 20.19 -34.28
C TRP A 638 17.18 18.89 -33.52
N HIS A 639 18.02 18.92 -32.46
CA HIS A 639 18.20 17.76 -31.57
C HIS A 639 16.88 17.34 -30.93
N TYR A 640 16.07 18.33 -30.55
CA TYR A 640 14.79 18.09 -29.92
C TYR A 640 13.75 17.52 -30.91
N LEU A 641 13.59 18.13 -32.09
CA LEU A 641 12.61 17.71 -33.08
C LEU A 641 12.92 16.33 -33.65
N VAL A 642 14.17 16.10 -34.06
CA VAL A 642 14.61 14.80 -34.60
C VAL A 642 14.59 13.74 -33.51
N GLY A 643 15.09 14.06 -32.31
CA GLY A 643 15.11 13.12 -31.20
C GLY A 643 13.71 12.75 -30.72
N SER A 644 12.78 13.70 -30.74
CA SER A 644 11.38 13.44 -30.40
C SER A 644 10.68 12.62 -31.46
N ALA A 645 10.93 12.90 -32.74
CA ALA A 645 10.39 12.11 -33.84
C ALA A 645 10.85 10.65 -33.73
N ILE A 646 12.16 10.41 -33.63
CA ILE A 646 12.72 9.05 -33.56
C ILE A 646 12.23 8.32 -32.31
N GLY A 647 12.25 8.97 -31.15
CA GLY A 647 11.91 8.32 -29.88
C GLY A 647 10.42 8.05 -29.68
N LEU A 648 9.53 8.81 -30.32
CA LEU A 648 8.07 8.62 -30.23
C LEU A 648 7.51 7.75 -31.36
N LEU A 649 8.22 7.65 -32.49
CA LEU A 649 7.78 6.91 -33.68
C LEU A 649 7.33 5.47 -33.39
N PRO A 650 8.08 4.63 -32.64
CA PRO A 650 7.65 3.26 -32.38
C PRO A 650 6.34 3.16 -31.60
N GLY A 651 6.18 4.01 -30.57
CA GLY A 651 4.98 4.02 -29.74
C GLY A 651 3.76 4.58 -30.48
N THR A 652 3.95 5.59 -31.34
CA THR A 652 2.85 6.13 -32.15
C THR A 652 2.41 5.14 -33.22
N LEU A 653 3.35 4.48 -33.92
CA LEU A 653 3.02 3.42 -34.87
C LEU A 653 2.26 2.27 -34.20
N ALA A 654 2.73 1.83 -33.03
CA ALA A 654 2.03 0.80 -32.27
C ALA A 654 0.60 1.23 -31.92
N ALA A 655 0.42 2.43 -31.37
CA ALA A 655 -0.90 2.96 -31.04
C ALA A 655 -1.83 3.06 -32.26
N THR A 656 -1.32 3.43 -33.43
CA THR A 656 -2.10 3.46 -34.68
C THR A 656 -2.52 2.06 -35.11
N VAL A 657 -1.62 1.07 -35.06
CA VAL A 657 -1.97 -0.31 -35.42
C VAL A 657 -2.99 -0.88 -34.44
N PHE A 658 -2.82 -0.66 -33.13
CA PHE A 658 -3.83 -1.06 -32.14
C PHE A 658 -5.18 -0.36 -32.37
N ALA A 659 -5.19 0.92 -32.73
CA ALA A 659 -6.40 1.67 -33.03
C ALA A 659 -7.14 1.12 -34.26
N ASP A 660 -6.41 0.81 -35.33
CA ASP A 660 -6.95 0.21 -36.56
C ASP A 660 -7.55 -1.18 -36.31
N GLN A 661 -6.87 -2.01 -35.51
CA GLN A 661 -7.35 -3.35 -35.15
C GLN A 661 -8.53 -3.29 -34.16
N PHE A 662 -8.55 -2.29 -33.27
CA PHE A 662 -9.69 -2.03 -32.39
C PHE A 662 -10.92 -1.54 -33.18
N GLU A 663 -10.74 -0.66 -34.17
CA GLU A 663 -11.83 -0.29 -35.08
C GLU A 663 -12.33 -1.50 -35.88
N THR A 664 -11.43 -2.36 -36.34
CA THR A 664 -11.81 -3.60 -37.04
C THR A 664 -12.62 -4.52 -36.14
N TRP A 665 -12.22 -4.67 -34.87
CA TRP A 665 -12.95 -5.45 -33.87
C TRP A 665 -14.35 -4.91 -33.58
N LEU A 666 -14.51 -3.58 -33.50
CA LEU A 666 -15.82 -2.94 -33.32
C LEU A 666 -16.78 -3.20 -34.48
N ARG A 667 -16.26 -3.40 -35.70
CA ARG A 667 -17.08 -3.65 -36.90
C ARG A 667 -17.37 -5.14 -37.11
N ASP A 668 -16.34 -5.98 -36.98
CA ASP A 668 -16.40 -7.42 -37.28
C ASP A 668 -15.25 -8.14 -36.54
N SER A 669 -15.56 -8.72 -35.38
CA SER A 669 -14.59 -9.35 -34.51
C SER A 669 -13.83 -10.52 -35.16
N GLY A 670 -14.36 -11.13 -36.22
CA GLY A 670 -13.75 -12.24 -36.95
C GLY A 670 -12.65 -11.84 -37.93
N LYS A 671 -12.47 -10.54 -38.21
CA LYS A 671 -11.47 -10.03 -39.18
C LYS A 671 -10.25 -9.38 -38.54
N VAL A 672 -10.15 -9.39 -37.22
CA VAL A 672 -9.00 -8.85 -36.49
C VAL A 672 -7.75 -9.66 -36.85
N ASN A 673 -6.72 -8.96 -37.32
CA ASN A 673 -5.46 -9.58 -37.67
C ASN A 673 -4.56 -9.67 -36.43
N TRP A 674 -4.81 -10.68 -35.60
CA TRP A 674 -4.05 -10.94 -34.37
C TRP A 674 -2.55 -11.16 -34.60
N ILE A 675 -2.16 -11.59 -35.80
CA ILE A 675 -0.75 -11.76 -36.19
C ILE A 675 -0.06 -10.38 -36.28
N VAL A 676 -0.75 -9.38 -36.86
CA VAL A 676 -0.23 -8.01 -36.93
C VAL A 676 -0.16 -7.37 -35.53
N VAL A 677 -1.18 -7.59 -34.70
CA VAL A 677 -1.19 -7.13 -33.29
C VAL A 677 -0.02 -7.72 -32.50
N ALA A 678 0.16 -9.05 -32.56
CA ALA A 678 1.25 -9.74 -31.89
C ALA A 678 2.62 -9.33 -32.45
N GLY A 679 2.75 -9.17 -33.77
CA GLY A 679 3.98 -8.73 -34.42
C GLY A 679 4.42 -7.34 -33.97
N VAL A 680 3.49 -6.38 -33.88
CA VAL A 680 3.78 -5.03 -33.40
C VAL A 680 4.12 -5.01 -31.91
N ALA A 681 3.42 -5.79 -31.09
CA ALA A 681 3.76 -5.95 -29.67
C ALA A 681 5.17 -6.52 -29.49
N ILE A 682 5.54 -7.54 -30.27
CA ILE A 682 6.88 -8.16 -30.25
C ILE A 682 7.94 -7.14 -30.69
N VAL A 683 7.73 -6.42 -31.80
CA VAL A 683 8.68 -5.38 -32.27
C VAL A 683 8.87 -4.29 -31.22
N PHE A 684 7.81 -3.88 -30.53
CA PHE A 684 7.87 -2.89 -29.47
C PHE A 684 8.66 -3.39 -28.26
N VAL A 685 8.42 -4.62 -27.81
CA VAL A 685 9.18 -5.26 -26.73
C VAL A 685 10.65 -5.45 -27.11
N VAL A 686 10.93 -5.92 -28.32
CA VAL A 686 12.29 -6.09 -28.84
C VAL A 686 13.02 -4.76 -28.94
N ALA A 687 12.36 -3.69 -29.40
CA ALA A 687 12.94 -2.35 -29.44
C ALA A 687 13.31 -1.86 -28.03
N ILE A 688 12.44 -2.05 -27.04
CA ILE A 688 12.72 -1.71 -25.63
C ILE A 688 13.92 -2.52 -25.12
N VAL A 689 13.96 -3.82 -25.37
CA VAL A 689 15.05 -4.72 -24.94
C VAL A 689 16.37 -4.36 -25.61
N LEU A 690 16.38 -4.06 -26.91
CA LEU A 690 17.58 -3.67 -27.66
C LEU A 690 18.09 -2.29 -27.22
N ILE A 691 17.20 -1.34 -26.98
CA ILE A 691 17.58 -0.02 -26.45
C ILE A 691 18.16 -0.18 -25.04
N ARG A 692 17.56 -1.01 -24.19
CA ARG A 692 18.10 -1.36 -22.87
C ARG A 692 19.48 -2.02 -22.98
N LYS A 693 19.66 -3.00 -23.87
CA LYS A 693 20.94 -3.69 -24.11
C LYS A 693 22.01 -2.75 -24.66
N TRP A 694 21.69 -1.88 -25.62
CA TRP A 694 22.61 -0.89 -26.16
C TRP A 694 23.04 0.12 -25.09
N PHE A 695 22.10 0.55 -24.26
CA PHE A 695 22.36 1.45 -23.13
C PHE A 695 23.25 0.80 -22.06
N MET A 696 23.06 -0.50 -21.78
CA MET A 696 23.93 -1.27 -20.89
C MET A 696 25.34 -1.49 -21.49
N LYS A 697 25.45 -1.76 -22.79
CA LYS A 697 26.73 -2.02 -23.47
C LYS A 697 27.60 -0.76 -23.60
N SER A 698 26.99 0.42 -23.58
CA SER A 698 27.68 1.70 -23.63
C SER A 698 28.19 2.19 -22.25
N GLN A 699 28.06 1.38 -21.20
CA GLN A 699 28.62 1.62 -19.86
C GLN A 699 29.26 0.34 -19.27
N PRO A 700 30.58 0.09 -19.48
CA PRO A 700 31.24 -1.16 -19.11
C PRO A 700 31.26 -1.45 -17.59
N GLU A 701 31.09 -0.45 -16.73
CA GLU A 701 31.05 -0.64 -15.27
C GLU A 701 29.78 -1.35 -14.77
N LEU A 702 28.67 -1.28 -15.53
CA LEU A 702 27.40 -1.95 -15.19
C LEU A 702 27.36 -3.44 -15.56
N ALA A 703 28.14 -3.86 -16.57
CA ALA A 703 28.21 -5.27 -16.97
C ALA A 703 28.96 -6.14 -15.94
N ALA A 704 29.86 -5.54 -15.15
CA ALA A 704 30.60 -6.23 -14.10
C ALA A 704 29.79 -6.45 -12.81
N ALA A 705 28.74 -5.65 -12.57
CA ALA A 705 27.91 -5.71 -11.36
C ALA A 705 26.74 -6.71 -11.46
N GLY A 706 26.39 -7.20 -12.66
CA GLY A 706 25.31 -8.18 -12.87
C GLY A 706 25.76 -9.64 -12.88
N GLY A 707 27.02 -9.92 -12.52
CA GLY A 707 27.61 -11.26 -12.52
C GLY A 707 28.07 -11.77 -11.16
N ARG A 708 27.53 -11.25 -10.05
CA ARG A 708 27.79 -11.74 -8.69
C ARG A 708 26.52 -11.87 -7.89
#